data_AF-A0A8X7YVD6-F1
#
_entry.id   AF-A0A8X7YVD6-F1
#
_cell.length_a   1.000
_cell.length_b   1.000
_cell.length_c   1.000
_cell.angle_alpha   90.00
_cell.angle_beta   90.00
_cell.angle_gamma   90.00
#
_symmetry.space_group_name_H-M   'P 1'
#
loop_
_entity.id
_entity.type
_entity.pdbx_description
1 polymer ?
#
loop_
_entity_poly.entity_id
_entity_poly.type
_entity_poly.pdbx_seq_one_letter_code
_entity_poly.pdbx_strand_id
1 'polypeptide(L)'
;MADEKKQNLENKPVLSQPRPERKKNTLPNFLLSVQLKYVKLGYHYLVSNAMYLMLMPALCVIFAHLSTVTVDELWNQLKFNFVAVVLSSTSIVFTATLYFMSRPRKVYLVDFSCYKPGPAHKATRELFMQLSAESEVFTEQSLAFQKKILEKSGYGEMTYAPKGLMRVPPDQSMAESWRESEMVMFGAIDDLLAKTRVKPRDIGILVVNSSLFNPTPSLSARVVNHYKLRGNILTYNLGGMGCSAGLISIDLAKDLLQVHPNSYALVVSTENITRNWYFGNDRSMLVTNCLFRMGAAAVLLSNRTFDRRHSKYQLIRTVRTHKGADDKSFNCVLQREDLDTQRVGVSLSKDLMAIAGEALETNITTLGPLVLPVSEQLLFVVTLVAKKIFKKKIKPYIPDFKMAFEHFCIHAGGRGVLDELEKNLELTEWHMEPSRMTLYRFGNTSSSSLWYELAYSEAKGRIKKGDRIWQIGFGSGFKCNSAVWRAIRAIDPAKEKNPWMDEIDDFPVRVPRVAPINMADEKKQNLENKPVLSQPRPERKKNTLPNFLLSVQLKYVKLGYHYLVSKAMYLMLMPALCVIFAHLSTVTVDELWNQLKFNFVTVVLSSTSIVFTATLYFMSRPRKVYLVDFSCYKPGPAHITSRELFMQLSSASEVFTEQSLAFQKKILEKSGYGEMTYAPKGLMRVPPDQSMAESLMESEMVMFGAIDDLLAKTRVKPRDIGILVVNSSLFNPTPSLSARVVNHYKLRGNILTYNLGGMGCSAGLISIDLAKDLLQVHPNSYALVVSTENITRNWYFGNDRSMLVTNCLFRMGAAAVLLSNRTFDRRHSKYQLIRTVRTHKGADDKSFNCVLQREDLDTQRVGVSLSKDLMAIAGEALKTNITTLGPLVLPVSEQLLFVVTLVAKKIFKMKIKPYIPDFKMAFEHFCIHAGGRGVLDELEKNLELTEWHMEPSRMTLYRFGNTSSSSLWYELAYSEAKGRIKKGDRIWQIGFGSGFKCNSAVWRAIRAIDPAKEKNPWMGEIDDFPVRVPRVAPIVY
;
A
#
# COMPACT_ATOMS: atom_id res chain seq x y z
N MET A 1 -28.22 -64.37 -45.31
CA MET A 1 -29.00 -63.68 -46.37
C MET A 1 -29.21 -62.23 -45.93
N ALA A 2 -28.56 -61.24 -46.48
CA ALA A 2 -27.57 -61.21 -47.53
C ALA A 2 -26.79 -59.90 -47.35
N ASP A 3 -25.47 -60.00 -47.54
CA ASP A 3 -24.46 -58.94 -47.60
C ASP A 3 -24.68 -58.00 -48.79
N GLU A 4 -25.82 -57.31 -48.84
CA GLU A 4 -26.21 -56.50 -50.01
C GLU A 4 -26.90 -55.18 -49.63
N LYS A 5 -26.52 -54.59 -48.49
CA LYS A 5 -26.90 -53.22 -48.11
C LYS A 5 -25.71 -52.33 -47.75
N LYS A 6 -24.53 -52.64 -48.27
CA LYS A 6 -23.28 -51.90 -47.99
C LYS A 6 -22.54 -51.32 -49.21
N GLN A 7 -23.14 -51.34 -50.40
CA GLN A 7 -22.58 -50.69 -51.60
C GLN A 7 -23.68 -49.97 -52.38
N ASN A 8 -23.90 -48.68 -52.08
CA ASN A 8 -24.38 -47.65 -53.03
C ASN A 8 -24.74 -46.34 -52.29
N LEU A 9 -23.74 -45.76 -51.62
CA LEU A 9 -23.79 -44.35 -51.18
C LEU A 9 -22.38 -43.74 -51.15
N GLU A 10 -21.56 -44.09 -52.15
CA GLU A 10 -20.35 -43.34 -52.53
C GLU A 10 -20.61 -42.73 -53.90
N ASN A 11 -20.98 -41.44 -53.91
CA ASN A 11 -20.76 -40.45 -54.97
C ASN A 11 -21.79 -39.31 -54.87
N LYS A 12 -21.55 -38.38 -53.93
CA LYS A 12 -21.97 -36.98 -54.07
C LYS A 12 -20.83 -36.08 -53.62
N PRO A 13 -20.52 -35.01 -54.37
CA PRO A 13 -19.35 -34.19 -54.14
C PRO A 13 -19.52 -33.43 -52.81
N VAL A 14 -18.55 -33.60 -51.92
CA VAL A 14 -18.40 -32.78 -50.72
C VAL A 14 -18.21 -31.34 -51.18
N LEU A 15 -19.23 -30.50 -50.96
CA LEU A 15 -19.10 -29.05 -51.05
C LEU A 15 -17.92 -28.65 -50.16
N SER A 16 -16.88 -28.10 -50.77
CA SER A 16 -15.72 -27.55 -50.08
C SER A 16 -16.20 -26.54 -49.04
N GLN A 17 -16.10 -26.89 -47.77
CA GLN A 17 -16.20 -25.91 -46.69
C GLN A 17 -15.13 -24.84 -46.94
N PRO A 18 -15.48 -23.54 -46.92
CA PRO A 18 -14.50 -22.50 -47.13
C PRO A 18 -13.45 -22.60 -46.00
N ARG A 19 -12.17 -22.62 -46.40
CA ARG A 19 -11.02 -22.55 -45.48
C ARG A 19 -11.30 -21.44 -44.45
N PRO A 20 -11.02 -21.65 -43.15
CA PRO A 20 -11.20 -20.59 -42.17
C PRO A 20 -10.28 -19.43 -42.56
N GLU A 21 -10.87 -18.33 -42.99
CA GLU A 21 -10.16 -17.08 -43.19
C GLU A 21 -9.42 -16.76 -41.89
N ARG A 22 -8.13 -16.49 -42.03
CA ARG A 22 -7.23 -16.06 -40.97
C ARG A 22 -7.77 -14.73 -40.41
N LYS A 23 -8.67 -14.78 -39.43
CA LYS A 23 -9.19 -13.60 -38.74
C LYS A 23 -8.00 -12.80 -38.22
N LYS A 24 -7.76 -11.63 -38.81
CA LYS A 24 -6.89 -10.61 -38.21
C LYS A 24 -7.48 -10.31 -36.83
N ASN A 25 -6.63 -10.33 -35.80
CA ASN A 25 -6.97 -9.83 -34.46
C ASN A 25 -7.19 -8.31 -34.52
N THR A 26 -8.30 -7.87 -35.10
CA THR A 26 -8.77 -6.48 -35.07
C THR A 26 -9.86 -6.34 -34.03
N LEU A 27 -9.67 -5.36 -33.14
CA LEU A 27 -10.59 -4.98 -32.07
C LEU A 27 -12.02 -4.69 -32.54
N PRO A 28 -13.04 -4.87 -31.67
CA PRO A 28 -14.34 -4.28 -31.88
C PRO A 28 -14.23 -2.75 -31.91
N ASN A 29 -14.92 -2.14 -32.87
CA ASN A 29 -14.93 -0.70 -33.10
C ASN A 29 -15.63 -0.01 -31.90
N PHE A 30 -14.96 0.96 -31.25
CA PHE A 30 -15.40 1.77 -30.09
C PHE A 30 -16.84 2.33 -30.17
N LEU A 31 -17.40 2.37 -31.39
CA LEU A 31 -18.61 3.11 -31.72
C LEU A 31 -19.92 2.57 -31.10
N LEU A 32 -19.92 1.41 -30.42
CA LEU A 32 -21.14 0.67 -30.08
C LEU A 32 -21.44 0.47 -28.58
N SER A 33 -20.52 0.66 -27.62
CA SER A 33 -20.71 0.16 -26.25
C SER A 33 -20.58 1.17 -25.09
N VAL A 34 -21.27 2.32 -25.14
CA VAL A 34 -21.38 3.18 -23.94
C VAL A 34 -22.53 2.70 -23.03
N GLN A 35 -22.19 2.13 -21.87
CA GLN A 35 -23.16 1.62 -20.88
C GLN A 35 -23.90 2.74 -20.10
N LEU A 36 -25.14 2.49 -19.70
CA LEU A 36 -26.02 3.41 -18.94
C LEU A 36 -25.44 3.94 -17.61
N LYS A 37 -24.45 3.26 -17.03
CA LYS A 37 -23.83 3.61 -15.74
C LYS A 37 -23.14 4.98 -15.77
N TYR A 38 -22.67 5.42 -16.93
CA TYR A 38 -21.88 6.65 -17.10
C TYR A 38 -22.75 7.92 -17.18
N VAL A 39 -24.00 7.78 -17.62
CA VAL A 39 -25.00 8.88 -17.62
C VAL A 39 -25.30 9.34 -16.18
N LYS A 40 -25.32 8.41 -15.20
CA LYS A 40 -25.51 8.75 -13.78
C LYS A 40 -24.38 9.61 -13.21
N LEU A 41 -23.14 9.44 -13.67
CA LEU A 41 -22.00 10.22 -13.19
C LEU A 41 -22.04 11.66 -13.72
N GLY A 42 -22.35 11.84 -15.01
CA GLY A 42 -22.58 13.16 -15.61
C GLY A 42 -23.77 13.88 -14.96
N TYR A 43 -24.88 13.16 -14.71
CA TYR A 43 -26.04 13.70 -14.01
C TYR A 43 -25.71 14.08 -12.55
N HIS A 44 -24.93 13.25 -11.84
CA HIS A 44 -24.50 13.57 -10.48
C HIS A 44 -23.60 14.80 -10.43
N TYR A 45 -22.71 14.99 -11.40
CA TYR A 45 -21.86 16.19 -11.49
C TYR A 45 -22.68 17.45 -11.79
N LEU A 46 -23.65 17.36 -12.70
CA LEU A 46 -24.53 18.47 -13.05
C LEU A 46 -25.45 18.84 -11.88
N VAL A 47 -26.01 17.85 -11.16
CA VAL A 47 -26.80 18.05 -9.93
C VAL A 47 -25.94 18.58 -8.78
N SER A 48 -24.71 18.08 -8.61
CA SER A 48 -23.80 18.55 -7.54
C SER A 48 -23.39 20.01 -7.73
N ASN A 49 -23.32 20.48 -8.99
CA ASN A 49 -23.05 21.87 -9.32
C ASN A 49 -24.31 22.70 -9.63
N ALA A 50 -25.50 22.09 -9.61
CA ALA A 50 -26.76 22.76 -9.92
C ALA A 50 -27.05 23.89 -8.93
N MET A 51 -26.71 23.73 -7.65
CA MET A 51 -26.82 24.83 -6.69
C MET A 51 -25.98 26.04 -7.12
N TYR A 52 -24.72 25.83 -7.55
CA TYR A 52 -23.87 26.95 -7.99
C TYR A 52 -24.40 27.59 -9.29
N LEU A 53 -24.90 26.76 -10.22
CA LEU A 53 -25.52 27.22 -11.46
C LEU A 53 -26.82 28.00 -11.21
N MET A 54 -27.59 27.66 -10.17
CA MET A 54 -28.81 28.38 -9.78
C MET A 54 -28.55 29.59 -8.86
N LEU A 55 -27.49 29.55 -8.02
CA LEU A 55 -27.11 30.64 -7.12
C LEU A 55 -26.38 31.78 -7.84
N MET A 56 -25.64 31.49 -8.92
CA MET A 56 -24.91 32.52 -9.68
C MET A 56 -25.82 33.63 -10.25
N PRO A 57 -26.96 33.32 -10.90
CA PRO A 57 -27.92 34.34 -11.33
C PRO A 57 -28.46 35.17 -10.16
N ALA A 58 -28.78 34.54 -9.02
CA ALA A 58 -29.25 35.24 -7.83
C ALA A 58 -28.18 36.18 -7.24
N LEU A 59 -26.91 35.75 -7.20
CA LEU A 59 -25.77 36.58 -6.79
C LEU A 59 -25.56 37.76 -7.76
N CYS A 60 -25.71 37.54 -9.07
CA CYS A 60 -25.62 38.61 -10.06
C CYS A 60 -26.74 39.65 -9.87
N VAL A 61 -27.97 39.21 -9.58
CA VAL A 61 -29.11 40.09 -9.28
C VAL A 61 -28.86 40.87 -7.98
N ILE A 62 -28.34 40.22 -6.93
CA ILE A 62 -27.98 40.86 -5.67
C ILE A 62 -26.87 41.91 -5.87
N PHE A 63 -25.82 41.59 -6.64
CA PHE A 63 -24.74 42.53 -6.95
C PHE A 63 -25.23 43.71 -7.80
N ALA A 64 -26.11 43.46 -8.77
CA ALA A 64 -26.74 44.52 -9.56
C ALA A 64 -27.58 45.43 -8.65
N HIS A 65 -28.35 44.86 -7.71
CA HIS A 65 -29.15 45.64 -6.77
C HIS A 65 -28.30 46.41 -5.75
N LEU A 66 -27.19 45.85 -5.27
CA LEU A 66 -26.23 46.53 -4.41
C LEU A 66 -25.50 47.68 -5.13
N SER A 67 -25.34 47.59 -6.45
CA SER A 67 -24.69 48.64 -7.25
C SER A 67 -25.57 49.89 -7.43
N THR A 68 -26.87 49.82 -7.15
CA THR A 68 -27.82 50.93 -7.28
C THR A 68 -28.14 51.61 -5.96
N VAL A 69 -27.57 51.17 -4.83
CA VAL A 69 -27.87 51.70 -3.47
C VAL A 69 -26.77 52.65 -3.02
N THR A 70 -27.16 53.80 -2.45
CA THR A 70 -26.21 54.78 -1.90
C THR A 70 -25.69 54.35 -0.52
N VAL A 71 -24.49 54.81 -0.14
CA VAL A 71 -23.85 54.43 1.15
C VAL A 71 -24.70 54.83 2.36
N ASP A 72 -25.40 55.97 2.28
CA ASP A 72 -26.29 56.46 3.34
C ASP A 72 -27.58 55.64 3.50
N GLU A 73 -28.18 55.17 2.41
CA GLU A 73 -29.34 54.26 2.45
C GLU A 73 -28.96 52.88 3.02
N LEU A 74 -27.80 52.37 2.65
CA LEU A 74 -27.27 51.13 3.21
C LEU A 74 -27.07 51.25 4.72
N TRP A 75 -26.52 52.38 5.18
CA TRP A 75 -26.29 52.68 6.60
C TRP A 75 -27.59 52.78 7.40
N ASN A 76 -28.63 53.39 6.82
CA ASN A 76 -29.95 53.48 7.44
C ASN A 76 -30.66 52.11 7.50
N GLN A 77 -30.54 51.27 6.47
CA GLN A 77 -31.08 49.89 6.52
C GLN A 77 -30.31 48.99 7.51
N LEU A 78 -28.99 49.16 7.63
CA LEU A 78 -28.14 48.46 8.60
C LEU A 78 -28.51 48.80 10.06
N LYS A 79 -28.93 50.05 10.34
CA LYS A 79 -29.37 50.49 11.67
C LYS A 79 -30.68 49.86 12.13
N PHE A 80 -31.65 49.64 11.23
CA PHE A 80 -32.99 49.15 11.60
C PHE A 80 -33.16 47.63 11.53
N ASN A 81 -32.19 46.89 10.96
CA ASN A 81 -32.33 45.46 10.70
C ASN A 81 -31.28 44.61 11.43
N PHE A 82 -31.13 44.83 12.74
CA PHE A 82 -30.16 44.20 13.65
C PHE A 82 -29.98 42.69 13.41
N VAL A 83 -31.10 41.96 13.32
CA VAL A 83 -31.09 40.49 13.16
C VAL A 83 -30.54 40.09 11.80
N ALA A 84 -30.90 40.80 10.72
CA ALA A 84 -30.46 40.48 9.37
C ALA A 84 -28.93 40.66 9.19
N VAL A 85 -28.34 41.67 9.82
CA VAL A 85 -26.91 41.99 9.73
C VAL A 85 -26.07 40.96 10.48
N VAL A 86 -26.49 40.57 11.68
CA VAL A 86 -25.82 39.52 12.48
C VAL A 86 -25.92 38.18 11.75
N LEU A 87 -27.11 37.82 11.22
CA LEU A 87 -27.30 36.57 10.49
C LEU A 87 -26.49 36.52 9.19
N SER A 88 -26.46 37.61 8.41
CA SER A 88 -25.71 37.66 7.14
C SER A 88 -24.20 37.62 7.38
N SER A 89 -23.65 38.41 8.29
CA SER A 89 -22.23 38.39 8.64
C SER A 89 -21.77 37.04 9.20
N THR A 90 -22.54 36.46 10.13
CA THR A 90 -22.28 35.12 10.67
C THR A 90 -22.37 34.06 9.57
N SER A 91 -23.34 34.15 8.67
CA SER A 91 -23.51 33.22 7.54
C SER A 91 -22.36 33.31 6.54
N ILE A 92 -21.86 34.51 6.25
CA ILE A 92 -20.69 34.71 5.37
C ILE A 92 -19.46 34.08 6.01
N VAL A 93 -19.16 34.38 7.29
CA VAL A 93 -18.01 33.82 7.99
C VAL A 93 -18.13 32.31 8.12
N PHE A 94 -19.32 31.79 8.43
CA PHE A 94 -19.61 30.36 8.49
C PHE A 94 -19.38 29.70 7.13
N THR A 95 -19.96 30.23 6.05
CA THR A 95 -19.83 29.68 4.69
C THR A 95 -18.39 29.77 4.18
N ALA A 96 -17.69 30.87 4.44
CA ALA A 96 -16.28 31.02 4.11
C ALA A 96 -15.41 30.02 4.88
N THR A 97 -15.64 29.87 6.19
CA THR A 97 -14.93 28.91 7.04
C THR A 97 -15.18 27.47 6.57
N LEU A 98 -16.45 27.11 6.34
CA LEU A 98 -16.85 25.83 5.76
C LEU A 98 -16.15 25.58 4.42
N TYR A 99 -16.12 26.58 3.53
CA TYR A 99 -15.49 26.47 2.22
C TYR A 99 -13.98 26.23 2.32
N PHE A 100 -13.26 27.00 3.14
CA PHE A 100 -11.81 26.84 3.28
C PHE A 100 -11.44 25.55 4.02
N MET A 101 -12.22 25.14 5.01
CA MET A 101 -11.95 23.92 5.79
C MET A 101 -12.38 22.64 5.09
N SER A 102 -13.38 22.69 4.20
CA SER A 102 -13.81 21.52 3.42
C SER A 102 -12.88 21.21 2.24
N ARG A 103 -12.00 22.15 1.88
CA ARG A 103 -11.06 21.95 0.78
C ARG A 103 -9.94 20.98 1.17
N PRO A 104 -9.65 19.97 0.31
CA PRO A 104 -8.51 19.11 0.54
C PRO A 104 -7.22 19.92 0.48
N ARG A 105 -6.23 19.49 1.27
CA ARG A 105 -4.89 20.08 1.24
C ARG A 105 -4.27 19.82 -0.12
N LYS A 106 -3.62 20.85 -0.66
CA LYS A 106 -2.86 20.69 -1.90
C LYS A 106 -1.66 19.78 -1.63
N VAL A 107 -1.40 18.87 -2.55
CA VAL A 107 -0.22 18.02 -2.55
C VAL A 107 0.71 18.50 -3.67
N TYR A 108 1.95 18.76 -3.30
CA TYR A 108 2.98 19.22 -4.20
C TYR A 108 4.02 18.12 -4.41
N LEU A 109 4.48 17.99 -5.65
CA LEU A 109 5.67 17.23 -6.00
C LEU A 109 6.86 18.18 -5.88
N VAL A 110 7.61 18.03 -4.80
CA VAL A 110 8.79 18.86 -4.52
C VAL A 110 9.81 18.62 -5.62
N ASP A 111 10.23 17.36 -5.77
CA ASP A 111 11.09 16.89 -6.84
C ASP A 111 10.99 15.36 -6.96
N PHE A 112 11.59 14.81 -8.01
CA PHE A 112 11.79 13.37 -8.19
C PHE A 112 13.16 13.07 -8.79
N SER A 113 13.60 11.82 -8.69
CA SER A 113 14.81 11.34 -9.33
C SER A 113 14.61 9.94 -9.87
N CYS A 114 15.24 9.65 -10.99
CA CYS A 114 15.26 8.34 -11.61
C CYS A 114 16.70 7.85 -11.67
N TYR A 115 16.94 6.61 -11.30
CA TYR A 115 18.28 6.04 -11.30
C TYR A 115 18.75 5.72 -12.72
N LYS A 116 19.91 6.23 -13.13
CA LYS A 116 20.58 5.85 -14.38
C LYS A 116 21.71 4.87 -14.04
N PRO A 117 21.59 3.57 -14.37
CA PRO A 117 22.66 2.62 -14.09
C PRO A 117 23.96 2.96 -14.85
N GLY A 118 25.10 2.65 -14.23
CA GLY A 118 26.42 2.87 -14.82
C GLY A 118 26.72 1.95 -16.03
N PRO A 119 27.77 2.23 -16.81
CA PRO A 119 28.11 1.47 -18.03
C PRO A 119 28.27 -0.04 -17.84
N ALA A 120 28.73 -0.47 -16.67
CA ALA A 120 28.88 -1.89 -16.32
C ALA A 120 27.55 -2.68 -16.25
N HIS A 121 26.41 -2.01 -16.40
CA HIS A 121 25.07 -2.62 -16.44
C HIS A 121 24.43 -2.53 -17.83
N LYS A 122 25.10 -1.96 -18.83
CA LYS A 122 24.54 -1.86 -20.18
C LYS A 122 24.42 -3.25 -20.78
N ALA A 123 23.24 -3.55 -21.29
CA ALA A 123 22.91 -4.80 -21.94
C ALA A 123 22.29 -4.51 -23.32
N THR A 124 23.10 -4.72 -24.36
CA THR A 124 22.69 -4.70 -25.76
C THR A 124 21.78 -5.90 -26.06
N ARG A 125 21.01 -5.83 -27.14
CA ARG A 125 20.16 -6.95 -27.59
C ARG A 125 21.00 -8.15 -28.03
N GLU A 126 22.16 -7.89 -28.61
CA GLU A 126 23.14 -8.91 -29.01
C GLU A 126 23.70 -9.65 -27.80
N LEU A 127 24.29 -8.93 -26.85
CA LEU A 127 24.74 -9.50 -25.57
C LEU A 127 23.63 -10.30 -24.85
N PHE A 128 22.39 -9.79 -24.82
CA PHE A 128 21.27 -10.54 -24.24
C PHE A 128 21.07 -11.89 -24.94
N MET A 129 21.09 -11.91 -26.27
CA MET A 129 20.92 -13.13 -27.05
C MET A 129 22.10 -14.08 -26.89
N GLN A 130 23.33 -13.55 -26.84
CA GLN A 130 24.55 -14.30 -26.57
C GLN A 130 24.46 -15.00 -25.21
N LEU A 131 24.22 -14.25 -24.13
CA LEU A 131 24.10 -14.80 -22.78
C LEU A 131 22.95 -15.81 -22.66
N SER A 132 21.84 -15.57 -23.37
CA SER A 132 20.72 -16.50 -23.42
C SER A 132 21.11 -17.81 -24.10
N ALA A 133 21.88 -17.77 -25.19
CA ALA A 133 22.38 -18.96 -25.87
C ALA A 133 23.43 -19.71 -25.01
N GLU A 134 24.39 -18.98 -24.43
CA GLU A 134 25.44 -19.52 -23.56
C GLU A 134 24.88 -20.11 -22.24
N SER A 135 23.67 -19.71 -21.81
CA SER A 135 23.05 -20.29 -20.63
C SER A 135 22.64 -21.76 -20.79
N GLU A 136 22.54 -22.27 -22.02
CA GLU A 136 22.11 -23.64 -22.37
C GLU A 136 20.71 -24.04 -21.82
N VAL A 137 19.93 -23.08 -21.31
CA VAL A 137 18.57 -23.32 -20.77
C VAL A 137 17.49 -23.32 -21.86
N PHE A 138 17.69 -22.53 -22.91
CA PHE A 138 16.67 -22.24 -23.90
C PHE A 138 16.85 -23.04 -25.18
N THR A 139 15.77 -23.65 -25.67
CA THR A 139 15.77 -24.33 -26.97
C THR A 139 16.00 -23.34 -28.12
N GLU A 140 16.47 -23.83 -29.27
CA GLU A 140 16.63 -22.98 -30.47
C GLU A 140 15.34 -22.25 -30.86
N GLN A 141 14.18 -22.90 -30.71
CA GLN A 141 12.88 -22.27 -30.97
C GLN A 141 12.58 -21.13 -29.99
N SER A 142 12.95 -21.29 -28.72
CA SER A 142 12.81 -20.25 -27.70
C SER A 142 13.78 -19.10 -27.95
N LEU A 143 15.02 -19.38 -28.33
CA LEU A 143 16.00 -18.35 -28.71
C LEU A 143 15.52 -17.56 -29.94
N ALA A 144 15.02 -18.23 -30.98
CA ALA A 144 14.42 -17.58 -32.14
C ALA A 144 13.19 -16.75 -31.77
N PHE A 145 12.37 -17.22 -30.84
CA PHE A 145 11.24 -16.47 -30.32
C PHE A 145 11.69 -15.21 -29.54
N GLN A 146 12.65 -15.35 -28.62
CA GLN A 146 13.23 -14.23 -27.87
C GLN A 146 13.81 -13.19 -28.83
N LYS A 147 14.63 -13.60 -29.80
CA LYS A 147 15.17 -12.74 -30.86
C LYS A 147 14.06 -11.94 -31.53
N LYS A 148 12.99 -12.61 -31.99
CA LYS A 148 11.85 -11.94 -32.64
C LYS A 148 11.11 -10.94 -31.75
N ILE A 149 11.04 -11.19 -30.44
CA ILE A 149 10.46 -10.24 -29.48
C ILE A 149 11.38 -9.04 -29.30
N LEU A 150 12.69 -9.25 -29.13
CA LEU A 150 13.68 -8.17 -29.00
C LEU A 150 13.73 -7.26 -30.23
N GLU A 151 13.65 -7.84 -31.44
CA GLU A 151 13.62 -7.08 -32.69
C GLU A 151 12.37 -6.18 -32.80
N LYS A 152 11.30 -6.50 -32.06
CA LYS A 152 10.00 -5.80 -32.08
C LYS A 152 9.67 -5.04 -30.79
N SER A 153 10.51 -5.14 -29.76
CA SER A 153 10.25 -4.61 -28.42
C SER A 153 10.14 -3.09 -28.40
N GLY A 154 10.86 -2.44 -29.31
CA GLY A 154 10.97 -0.99 -29.42
C GLY A 154 12.04 -0.37 -28.55
N TYR A 155 12.83 -1.16 -27.80
CA TYR A 155 13.98 -0.65 -27.06
C TYR A 155 15.32 -0.88 -27.78
N GLY A 156 16.22 0.08 -27.64
CA GLY A 156 17.51 0.14 -28.33
C GLY A 156 18.64 -0.58 -27.59
N GLU A 157 19.88 -0.34 -28.01
CA GLU A 157 21.06 -1.07 -27.50
C GLU A 157 21.55 -0.62 -26.13
N MET A 158 21.06 0.51 -25.62
CA MET A 158 21.60 1.17 -24.43
C MET A 158 20.79 0.89 -23.15
N THR A 159 20.04 -0.22 -23.12
CA THR A 159 19.25 -0.61 -21.94
C THR A 159 20.10 -1.25 -20.85
N TYR A 160 19.53 -1.45 -19.65
CA TYR A 160 20.28 -1.92 -18.48
C TYR A 160 19.74 -3.22 -17.88
N ALA A 161 20.66 -4.12 -17.52
CA ALA A 161 20.38 -5.36 -16.80
C ALA A 161 21.26 -5.47 -15.54
N PRO A 162 20.77 -6.09 -14.45
CA PRO A 162 21.55 -6.30 -13.25
C PRO A 162 22.67 -7.31 -13.50
N LYS A 163 23.76 -7.20 -12.73
CA LYS A 163 24.92 -8.10 -12.84
C LYS A 163 24.57 -9.57 -12.67
N GLY A 164 23.60 -9.89 -11.81
CA GLY A 164 23.12 -11.26 -11.66
C GLY A 164 22.63 -11.86 -12.97
N LEU A 165 21.93 -11.09 -13.81
CA LEU A 165 21.42 -11.56 -15.11
C LEU A 165 22.45 -11.52 -16.24
N MET A 166 23.56 -10.82 -16.05
CA MET A 166 24.64 -10.74 -17.06
C MET A 166 25.74 -11.79 -16.85
N ARG A 167 25.56 -12.72 -15.90
CA ARG A 167 26.45 -13.87 -15.69
C ARG A 167 25.92 -15.08 -16.47
N VAL A 168 26.82 -16.00 -16.78
CA VAL A 168 26.50 -17.32 -17.36
C VAL A 168 26.91 -18.40 -16.35
N PRO A 169 25.96 -19.16 -15.77
CA PRO A 169 24.51 -18.94 -15.83
C PRO A 169 24.07 -17.70 -15.01
N PRO A 170 22.86 -17.16 -15.25
CA PRO A 170 22.31 -16.07 -14.44
C PRO A 170 22.21 -16.43 -12.95
N ASP A 171 22.67 -15.52 -12.09
CA ASP A 171 22.67 -15.65 -10.63
C ASP A 171 21.39 -15.02 -10.04
N GLN A 172 20.47 -15.86 -9.57
CA GLN A 172 19.20 -15.46 -8.96
C GLN A 172 19.26 -15.36 -7.43
N SER A 173 20.46 -15.35 -6.85
CA SER A 173 20.60 -15.36 -5.39
C SER A 173 19.89 -14.18 -4.72
N MET A 174 19.47 -14.40 -3.48
CA MET A 174 18.98 -13.35 -2.60
C MET A 174 19.99 -12.22 -2.45
N ALA A 175 21.28 -12.53 -2.45
CA ALA A 175 22.34 -11.55 -2.37
C ALA A 175 22.37 -10.62 -3.60
N GLU A 176 22.33 -11.16 -4.82
CA GLU A 176 22.27 -10.34 -6.04
C GLU A 176 20.94 -9.56 -6.14
N SER A 177 19.83 -10.16 -5.73
CA SER A 177 18.53 -9.51 -5.69
C SER A 177 18.51 -8.30 -4.74
N TRP A 178 19.15 -8.43 -3.57
CA TRP A 178 19.38 -7.30 -2.67
C TRP A 178 20.29 -6.25 -3.29
N ARG A 179 21.43 -6.64 -3.88
CA ARG A 179 22.38 -5.71 -4.53
C ARG A 179 21.70 -4.88 -5.62
N GLU A 180 20.92 -5.51 -6.49
CA GLU A 180 20.14 -4.82 -7.52
C GLU A 180 19.20 -3.79 -6.87
N SER A 181 18.35 -4.26 -5.96
CA SER A 181 17.29 -3.42 -5.36
C SER A 181 17.87 -2.25 -4.57
N GLU A 182 18.93 -2.47 -3.79
CA GLU A 182 19.62 -1.42 -3.03
C GLU A 182 20.27 -0.40 -3.95
N MET A 183 20.99 -0.84 -4.98
CA MET A 183 21.67 0.04 -5.92
C MET A 183 20.68 1.02 -6.56
N VAL A 184 19.58 0.52 -7.12
CA VAL A 184 18.62 1.36 -7.83
C VAL A 184 17.82 2.26 -6.88
N MET A 185 17.37 1.72 -5.73
CA MET A 185 16.60 2.52 -4.77
C MET A 185 17.45 3.59 -4.10
N PHE A 186 18.62 3.23 -3.57
CA PHE A 186 19.48 4.18 -2.86
C PHE A 186 20.03 5.23 -3.82
N GLY A 187 20.47 4.84 -5.02
CA GLY A 187 20.90 5.82 -6.03
C GLY A 187 19.81 6.84 -6.38
N ALA A 188 18.55 6.40 -6.56
CA ALA A 188 17.44 7.32 -6.81
C ALA A 188 17.15 8.23 -5.60
N ILE A 189 17.17 7.70 -4.37
CA ILE A 189 16.91 8.48 -3.16
C ILE A 189 18.05 9.47 -2.88
N ASP A 190 19.30 9.06 -3.04
CA ASP A 190 20.49 9.91 -2.83
C ASP A 190 20.43 11.14 -3.73
N ASP A 191 20.19 10.95 -5.03
CA ASP A 191 20.03 12.06 -5.97
C ASP A 191 18.85 12.97 -5.59
N LEU A 192 17.72 12.40 -5.16
CA LEU A 192 16.55 13.17 -4.75
C LEU A 192 16.81 14.01 -3.50
N LEU A 193 17.44 13.42 -2.47
CA LEU A 193 17.78 14.12 -1.24
C LEU A 193 18.85 15.18 -1.47
N ALA A 194 19.81 14.92 -2.37
CA ALA A 194 20.80 15.91 -2.79
C ALA A 194 20.16 17.13 -3.47
N LYS A 195 19.21 16.90 -4.41
CA LYS A 195 18.47 17.98 -5.10
C LYS A 195 17.61 18.81 -4.15
N THR A 196 16.86 18.14 -3.27
CA THR A 196 15.85 18.79 -2.42
C THR A 196 16.42 19.33 -1.10
N ARG A 197 17.59 18.86 -0.68
CA ARG A 197 18.22 19.14 0.62
C ARG A 197 17.33 18.81 1.83
N VAL A 198 16.31 17.97 1.64
CA VAL A 198 15.44 17.50 2.71
C VAL A 198 16.19 16.48 3.55
N LYS A 199 16.18 16.65 4.87
CA LYS A 199 16.84 15.70 5.77
C LYS A 199 16.02 14.42 5.87
N PRO A 200 16.63 13.23 5.86
CA PRO A 200 15.91 11.97 6.01
C PRO A 200 14.96 11.93 7.23
N ARG A 201 15.35 12.57 8.34
CA ARG A 201 14.55 12.65 9.58
C ARG A 201 13.25 13.45 9.45
N ASP A 202 13.13 14.31 8.44
CA ASP A 202 11.94 15.14 8.20
C ASP A 202 10.87 14.40 7.39
N ILE A 203 11.22 13.27 6.76
CA ILE A 203 10.31 12.41 6.02
C ILE A 203 9.41 11.67 7.00
N GLY A 204 8.10 11.79 6.79
CA GLY A 204 7.10 11.21 7.68
C GLY A 204 6.37 9.99 7.16
N ILE A 205 6.30 9.85 5.84
CA ILE A 205 5.64 8.75 5.15
C ILE A 205 6.63 8.18 4.13
N LEU A 206 6.74 6.85 4.07
CA LEU A 206 7.52 6.11 3.09
C LEU A 206 6.64 5.03 2.45
N VAL A 207 6.48 5.10 1.14
CA VAL A 207 5.80 4.07 0.34
C VAL A 207 6.80 3.49 -0.66
N VAL A 208 7.12 2.21 -0.53
CA VAL A 208 7.94 1.49 -1.51
C VAL A 208 7.07 0.50 -2.26
N ASN A 209 7.24 0.37 -3.57
CA ASN A 209 6.54 -0.63 -4.36
C ASN A 209 7.51 -1.44 -5.22
N SER A 210 7.33 -2.77 -5.20
CA SER A 210 7.92 -3.77 -6.09
C SER A 210 6.95 -4.95 -6.15
N SER A 211 6.60 -5.38 -7.36
CA SER A 211 5.54 -6.37 -7.52
C SER A 211 5.98 -7.75 -7.08
N LEU A 212 7.19 -8.15 -7.46
CA LEU A 212 7.63 -9.54 -7.34
C LEU A 212 8.70 -9.77 -6.26
N PHE A 213 9.33 -8.72 -5.73
CA PHE A 213 10.33 -8.84 -4.67
C PHE A 213 9.88 -8.15 -3.38
N ASN A 214 9.35 -8.97 -2.47
CA ASN A 214 8.79 -8.54 -1.19
C ASN A 214 9.45 -9.30 -0.02
N PRO A 215 10.75 -9.10 0.22
CA PRO A 215 11.48 -9.83 1.25
C PRO A 215 11.10 -9.39 2.67
N THR A 216 11.55 -10.15 3.66
CA THR A 216 11.43 -9.81 5.09
C THR A 216 12.82 -9.57 5.69
N PRO A 217 13.13 -8.38 6.26
CA PRO A 217 12.32 -7.17 6.32
C PRO A 217 12.04 -6.58 4.93
N SER A 218 10.90 -5.89 4.79
CA SER A 218 10.51 -5.20 3.55
C SER A 218 11.58 -4.24 3.01
N LEU A 219 11.53 -3.93 1.71
CA LEU A 219 12.34 -2.88 1.09
C LEU A 219 12.20 -1.53 1.81
N SER A 220 10.98 -1.20 2.25
CA SER A 220 10.73 0.01 3.07
C SER A 220 11.52 0.03 4.39
N ALA A 221 11.70 -1.13 5.04
CA ALA A 221 12.51 -1.23 6.26
C ALA A 221 14.01 -1.09 5.95
N ARG A 222 14.46 -1.59 4.79
CA ARG A 222 15.83 -1.43 4.31
C ARG A 222 16.17 0.06 4.10
N VAL A 223 15.25 0.82 3.50
CA VAL A 223 15.36 2.29 3.34
C VAL A 223 15.39 2.99 4.71
N VAL A 224 14.53 2.59 5.66
CA VAL A 224 14.58 3.13 7.03
C VAL A 224 15.94 2.88 7.69
N ASN A 225 16.49 1.67 7.52
CA ASN A 225 17.79 1.28 8.06
C ASN A 225 18.94 2.07 7.44
N HIS A 226 18.98 2.20 6.12
CA HIS A 226 20.05 2.87 5.40
C HIS A 226 20.10 4.37 5.73
N TYR A 227 18.96 5.06 5.61
CA TYR A 227 18.89 6.53 5.80
C TYR A 227 18.65 6.98 7.24
N LYS A 228 18.59 6.03 8.19
CA LYS A 228 18.34 6.29 9.61
C LYS A 228 17.11 7.18 9.83
N LEU A 229 16.01 6.82 9.16
CA LEU A 229 14.73 7.57 9.21
C LEU A 229 14.15 7.57 10.63
N ARG A 230 13.23 8.51 10.89
CA ARG A 230 12.66 8.72 12.23
C ARG A 230 11.88 7.50 12.72
N GLY A 231 11.92 7.20 14.03
CA GLY A 231 11.28 6.00 14.60
C GLY A 231 9.75 5.98 14.62
N ASN A 232 9.07 7.08 14.28
CA ASN A 232 7.61 7.16 14.10
C ASN A 232 7.21 7.33 12.63
N ILE A 233 8.07 6.91 11.69
CA ILE A 233 7.79 6.94 10.26
C ILE A 233 6.68 5.93 9.89
N LEU A 234 5.79 6.34 9.00
CA LEU A 234 4.78 5.46 8.42
C LEU A 234 5.34 4.77 7.18
N THR A 235 5.64 3.48 7.28
CA THR A 235 6.18 2.68 6.16
C THR A 235 5.13 1.78 5.56
N TYR A 236 5.09 1.70 4.24
CA TYR A 236 4.28 0.76 3.46
C TYR A 236 5.11 0.15 2.34
N ASN A 237 4.97 -1.15 2.14
CA ASN A 237 5.61 -1.90 1.05
C ASN A 237 4.52 -2.62 0.24
N LEU A 238 4.38 -2.19 -1.01
CA LEU A 238 3.29 -2.56 -1.90
C LEU A 238 3.74 -3.66 -2.88
N GLY A 239 3.06 -4.81 -2.88
CA GLY A 239 3.40 -6.00 -3.68
C GLY A 239 2.30 -6.45 -4.66
N GLY A 240 2.66 -7.24 -5.68
CA GLY A 240 1.73 -7.93 -6.60
C GLY A 240 0.82 -7.06 -7.49
N MET A 241 1.07 -5.74 -7.59
CA MET A 241 0.18 -4.79 -8.30
C MET A 241 0.61 -4.46 -9.74
N GLY A 242 1.78 -4.91 -10.17
CA GLY A 242 2.32 -4.69 -11.52
C GLY A 242 2.77 -3.25 -11.77
N CYS A 243 2.97 -2.91 -13.05
CA CYS A 243 3.55 -1.62 -13.44
C CYS A 243 2.73 -0.38 -13.04
N SER A 244 1.42 -0.53 -12.78
CA SER A 244 0.59 0.59 -12.29
C SER A 244 0.85 0.97 -10.82
N ALA A 245 1.68 0.19 -10.10
CA ALA A 245 1.95 0.39 -8.67
C ALA A 245 2.56 1.77 -8.34
N GLY A 246 3.25 2.41 -9.28
CA GLY A 246 3.79 3.76 -9.11
C GLY A 246 2.67 4.78 -8.87
N LEU A 247 1.64 4.79 -9.73
CA LEU A 247 0.49 5.70 -9.58
C LEU A 247 -0.40 5.33 -8.40
N ILE A 248 -0.52 4.04 -8.06
CA ILE A 248 -1.20 3.60 -6.82
C ILE A 248 -0.47 4.16 -5.59
N SER A 249 0.87 4.18 -5.61
CA SER A 249 1.68 4.72 -4.52
C SER A 249 1.55 6.23 -4.38
N ILE A 250 1.44 6.97 -5.49
CA ILE A 250 1.15 8.41 -5.48
C ILE A 250 -0.24 8.69 -4.90
N ASP A 251 -1.25 7.92 -5.32
CA ASP A 251 -2.61 8.05 -4.78
C ASP A 251 -2.67 7.78 -3.27
N LEU A 252 -1.97 6.73 -2.81
CA LEU A 252 -1.83 6.42 -1.38
C LEU A 252 -1.12 7.55 -0.62
N ALA A 253 0.02 8.03 -1.13
CA ALA A 253 0.78 9.09 -0.50
C ALA A 253 -0.04 10.40 -0.42
N LYS A 254 -0.82 10.71 -1.47
CA LYS A 254 -1.77 11.83 -1.49
C LYS A 254 -2.80 11.70 -0.38
N ASP A 255 -3.43 10.53 -0.22
CA ASP A 255 -4.43 10.28 0.82
C ASP A 255 -3.81 10.39 2.23
N LEU A 256 -2.62 9.82 2.44
CA LEU A 256 -1.90 9.94 3.72
C LEU A 256 -1.53 11.40 4.02
N LEU A 257 -1.12 12.19 3.02
CA LEU A 257 -0.87 13.62 3.16
C LEU A 257 -2.16 14.44 3.42
N GLN A 258 -3.36 13.92 3.16
CA GLN A 258 -4.58 14.58 3.64
C GLN A 258 -4.76 14.42 5.15
N VAL A 259 -4.31 13.28 5.70
CA VAL A 259 -4.47 12.95 7.13
C VAL A 259 -3.34 13.51 7.97
N HIS A 260 -2.10 13.48 7.46
CA HIS A 260 -0.89 13.88 8.19
C HIS A 260 -0.41 15.26 7.74
N PRO A 261 -0.81 16.35 8.42
CA PRO A 261 -0.46 17.72 8.02
C PRO A 261 1.04 17.98 8.16
N ASN A 262 1.57 18.89 7.33
CA ASN A 262 2.95 19.37 7.37
C ASN A 262 4.01 18.27 7.29
N SER A 263 3.79 17.26 6.44
CA SER A 263 4.68 16.11 6.28
C SER A 263 5.25 16.02 4.86
N TYR A 264 6.41 15.38 4.75
CA TYR A 264 6.89 14.83 3.48
C TYR A 264 6.47 13.37 3.35
N ALA A 265 6.16 12.96 2.13
CA ALA A 265 6.00 11.57 1.74
C ALA A 265 7.02 11.21 0.66
N LEU A 266 7.84 10.20 0.92
CA LEU A 266 8.77 9.63 -0.04
C LEU A 266 8.13 8.40 -0.67
N VAL A 267 8.01 8.40 -2.00
CA VAL A 267 7.55 7.25 -2.78
C VAL A 267 8.73 6.70 -3.57
N VAL A 268 8.96 5.39 -3.48
CA VAL A 268 10.03 4.69 -4.21
C VAL A 268 9.41 3.58 -5.04
N SER A 269 9.56 3.68 -6.37
CA SER A 269 9.10 2.67 -7.33
C SER A 269 10.30 1.94 -7.89
N THR A 270 10.29 0.60 -7.83
CA THR A 270 11.34 -0.25 -8.40
C THR A 270 10.75 -1.62 -8.72
N GLU A 271 11.44 -2.40 -9.54
CA GLU A 271 11.17 -3.82 -9.70
C GLU A 271 12.49 -4.59 -9.67
N ASN A 272 12.51 -5.71 -8.96
CA ASN A 272 13.66 -6.61 -8.99
C ASN A 272 13.46 -7.61 -10.14
N ILE A 273 14.38 -7.61 -11.11
CA ILE A 273 14.30 -8.54 -12.23
C ILE A 273 15.23 -9.75 -12.06
N THR A 274 16.27 -9.65 -11.21
CA THR A 274 17.22 -10.74 -10.96
C THR A 274 16.52 -12.02 -10.49
N ARG A 275 15.70 -11.93 -9.43
CA ARG A 275 15.07 -13.11 -8.83
C ARG A 275 13.93 -13.71 -9.66
N ASN A 276 13.39 -12.92 -10.59
CA ASN A 276 12.15 -13.23 -11.30
C ASN A 276 12.40 -13.63 -12.76
N TRP A 277 13.66 -13.86 -13.12
CA TRP A 277 14.02 -14.34 -14.44
C TRP A 277 13.48 -15.77 -14.66
N TYR A 278 12.78 -15.97 -15.77
CA TYR A 278 12.16 -17.25 -16.06
C TYR A 278 13.13 -18.17 -16.82
N PHE A 279 13.43 -19.32 -16.23
CA PHE A 279 14.30 -20.34 -16.84
C PHE A 279 13.47 -21.45 -17.49
N GLY A 280 12.66 -21.16 -18.48
CA GLY A 280 11.92 -22.21 -19.20
C GLY A 280 11.61 -21.82 -20.63
N ASN A 281 10.79 -22.63 -21.29
CA ASN A 281 10.55 -22.52 -22.73
C ASN A 281 9.09 -22.13 -23.08
N ASP A 282 8.22 -21.86 -22.08
CA ASP A 282 6.89 -21.32 -22.33
C ASP A 282 6.99 -19.90 -22.92
N ARG A 283 6.55 -19.76 -24.17
CA ARG A 283 6.55 -18.50 -24.91
C ARG A 283 5.79 -17.39 -24.21
N SER A 284 4.71 -17.68 -23.48
CA SER A 284 3.94 -16.63 -22.79
C SER A 284 4.69 -16.03 -21.61
N MET A 285 5.62 -16.77 -21.02
CA MET A 285 6.46 -16.34 -19.90
C MET A 285 7.77 -15.69 -20.37
N LEU A 286 8.38 -16.21 -21.45
CA LEU A 286 9.61 -15.69 -22.04
C LEU A 286 9.53 -14.22 -22.47
N VAL A 287 8.34 -13.72 -22.82
CA VAL A 287 8.15 -12.31 -23.18
C VAL A 287 8.62 -11.39 -22.04
N THR A 288 8.47 -11.78 -20.78
CA THR A 288 8.86 -10.94 -19.64
C THR A 288 10.37 -10.76 -19.53
N ASN A 289 11.16 -11.82 -19.71
CA ASN A 289 12.63 -11.76 -19.81
C ASN A 289 13.08 -10.75 -20.88
N CYS A 290 12.34 -10.68 -21.99
CA CYS A 290 12.65 -9.80 -23.11
C CYS A 290 12.17 -8.36 -22.94
N LEU A 291 11.32 -8.01 -21.97
CA LEU A 291 10.75 -6.65 -21.86
C LEU A 291 11.36 -5.84 -20.72
N PHE A 292 11.53 -6.46 -19.55
CA PHE A 292 11.87 -5.72 -18.34
C PHE A 292 13.35 -5.35 -18.27
N ARG A 293 13.62 -4.19 -17.67
CA ARG A 293 14.94 -3.61 -17.46
C ARG A 293 15.04 -3.02 -16.06
N MET A 294 16.26 -2.94 -15.54
CA MET A 294 16.47 -2.40 -14.20
C MET A 294 16.25 -0.88 -14.18
N GLY A 295 15.61 -0.39 -13.12
CA GLY A 295 15.34 1.04 -12.94
C GLY A 295 14.61 1.30 -11.63
N ALA A 296 14.70 2.54 -11.17
CA ALA A 296 13.96 2.99 -10.00
C ALA A 296 13.70 4.49 -10.07
N ALA A 297 12.61 4.90 -9.42
CA ALA A 297 12.26 6.30 -9.24
C ALA A 297 11.96 6.59 -7.78
N ALA A 298 12.52 7.68 -7.27
CA ALA A 298 12.22 8.25 -5.96
C ALA A 298 11.48 9.57 -6.16
N VAL A 299 10.40 9.79 -5.41
CA VAL A 299 9.48 10.92 -5.59
C VAL A 299 9.18 11.54 -4.23
N LEU A 300 9.44 12.85 -4.07
CA LEU A 300 9.18 13.56 -2.82
C LEU A 300 7.92 14.42 -2.92
N LEU A 301 6.89 14.04 -2.17
CA LEU A 301 5.64 14.79 -2.06
C LEU A 301 5.57 15.57 -0.76
N SER A 302 4.90 16.72 -0.77
CA SER A 302 4.66 17.56 0.41
C SER A 302 3.25 18.14 0.41
N ASN A 303 2.69 18.31 1.61
CA ASN A 303 1.49 19.13 1.84
C ASN A 303 1.79 20.43 2.61
N ARG A 304 3.07 20.76 2.80
CA ARG A 304 3.49 21.98 3.49
C ARG A 304 3.24 23.19 2.59
N THR A 305 2.75 24.26 3.18
CA THR A 305 2.44 25.50 2.45
C THR A 305 3.69 26.18 1.89
N PHE A 306 4.81 26.13 2.64
CA PHE A 306 6.09 26.73 2.23
C PHE A 306 6.72 26.06 1.01
N ASP A 307 6.57 24.73 0.88
CA ASP A 307 7.16 23.96 -0.22
C ASP A 307 6.52 24.30 -1.58
N ARG A 308 5.36 24.95 -1.61
CA ARG A 308 4.70 25.39 -2.84
C ARG A 308 5.63 26.22 -3.73
N ARG A 309 6.51 27.06 -3.17
CA ARG A 309 7.40 27.92 -3.97
C ARG A 309 8.54 27.15 -4.62
N HIS A 310 8.94 26.04 -4.02
CA HIS A 310 10.09 25.24 -4.45
C HIS A 310 9.68 23.98 -5.23
N SER A 311 8.42 23.59 -5.17
CA SER A 311 7.93 22.39 -5.84
C SER A 311 7.88 22.55 -7.36
N LYS A 312 8.04 21.45 -8.08
CA LYS A 312 7.93 21.42 -9.55
C LYS A 312 6.46 21.34 -10.00
N TYR A 313 5.67 20.51 -9.33
CA TYR A 313 4.28 20.25 -9.73
C TYR A 313 3.31 20.26 -8.55
N GLN A 314 2.04 20.47 -8.86
CA GLN A 314 0.92 20.24 -7.96
C GLN A 314 0.10 19.06 -8.48
N LEU A 315 -0.22 18.10 -7.61
CA LEU A 315 -1.16 17.03 -7.93
C LEU A 315 -2.58 17.59 -7.97
N ILE A 316 -3.26 17.44 -9.10
CA ILE A 316 -4.61 17.96 -9.33
C ILE A 316 -5.65 16.87 -9.08
N ARG A 317 -5.49 15.70 -9.72
CA ARG A 317 -6.39 14.56 -9.59
C ARG A 317 -5.65 13.23 -9.74
N THR A 318 -6.23 12.19 -9.16
CA THR A 318 -5.88 10.79 -9.40
C THR A 318 -7.17 10.02 -9.71
N VAL A 319 -7.10 9.06 -10.63
CA VAL A 319 -8.22 8.19 -10.99
C VAL A 319 -7.74 6.75 -11.01
N ARG A 320 -8.45 5.87 -10.31
CA ARG A 320 -8.15 4.44 -10.24
C ARG A 320 -9.30 3.63 -10.82
N THR A 321 -8.98 2.74 -11.76
CA THR A 321 -9.93 1.75 -12.29
C THR A 321 -9.36 0.34 -12.19
N HIS A 322 -10.24 -0.60 -11.88
CA HIS A 322 -9.92 -1.99 -11.63
C HIS A 322 -10.89 -2.89 -12.40
N LYS A 323 -10.39 -3.63 -13.39
CA LYS A 323 -11.18 -4.58 -14.19
C LYS A 323 -11.10 -6.02 -13.70
N GLY A 324 -10.35 -6.30 -12.64
CA GLY A 324 -10.18 -7.67 -12.14
C GLY A 324 -11.40 -8.43 -11.65
N ALA A 325 -12.58 -7.80 -11.54
CA ALA A 325 -13.82 -8.55 -11.37
C ALA A 325 -14.14 -9.43 -12.60
N ASP A 326 -13.67 -9.05 -13.79
CA ASP A 326 -13.78 -9.81 -15.03
C ASP A 326 -12.62 -10.83 -15.14
N ASP A 327 -12.95 -12.08 -15.43
CA ASP A 327 -12.00 -13.20 -15.40
C ASP A 327 -10.99 -13.11 -16.55
N LYS A 328 -11.42 -12.62 -17.72
CA LYS A 328 -10.51 -12.40 -18.85
C LYS A 328 -9.45 -11.34 -18.50
N SER A 329 -9.89 -10.23 -17.91
CA SER A 329 -9.03 -9.17 -17.42
C SER A 329 -8.10 -9.63 -16.29
N PHE A 330 -8.60 -10.47 -15.39
CA PHE A 330 -7.83 -11.02 -14.27
C PHE A 330 -6.72 -11.97 -14.73
N ASN A 331 -7.04 -12.92 -15.61
CA ASN A 331 -6.11 -13.93 -16.12
C ASN A 331 -5.13 -13.40 -17.17
N CYS A 332 -5.15 -12.09 -17.44
CA CYS A 332 -4.34 -11.47 -18.49
C CYS A 332 -2.83 -11.46 -18.19
N VAL A 333 -2.47 -11.29 -16.92
CA VAL A 333 -1.07 -11.25 -16.44
C VAL A 333 -1.02 -12.10 -15.19
N LEU A 334 -0.54 -13.33 -15.32
CA LEU A 334 -0.61 -14.35 -14.27
C LEU A 334 0.76 -14.95 -14.00
N GLN A 335 1.17 -14.96 -12.74
CA GLN A 335 2.29 -15.73 -12.25
C GLN A 335 1.84 -17.16 -11.99
N ARG A 336 2.47 -18.12 -12.67
CA ARG A 336 2.17 -19.55 -12.58
C ARG A 336 3.44 -20.38 -12.74
N GLU A 337 3.35 -21.65 -12.40
CA GLU A 337 4.39 -22.62 -12.71
C GLU A 337 4.26 -23.07 -14.16
N ASP A 338 5.41 -23.23 -14.80
CA ASP A 338 5.55 -23.93 -16.05
C ASP A 338 5.27 -25.42 -15.82
N LEU A 339 4.40 -25.99 -16.64
CA LEU A 339 3.99 -27.40 -16.51
C LEU A 339 5.17 -28.35 -16.75
N ASP A 340 6.08 -27.98 -17.66
CA ASP A 340 7.18 -28.84 -18.08
C ASP A 340 8.36 -28.76 -17.12
N THR A 341 8.70 -27.55 -16.66
CA THR A 341 9.91 -27.31 -15.84
C THR A 341 9.62 -27.10 -14.35
N GLN A 342 8.36 -26.94 -13.95
CA GLN A 342 7.93 -26.56 -12.60
C GLN A 342 8.51 -25.22 -12.12
N ARG A 343 9.11 -24.42 -13.02
CA ARG A 343 9.67 -23.12 -12.71
C ARG A 343 8.60 -22.05 -12.78
N VAL A 344 8.64 -21.09 -11.85
CA VAL A 344 7.67 -19.99 -11.82
C VAL A 344 8.05 -18.93 -12.84
N GLY A 345 7.07 -18.47 -13.61
CA GLY A 345 7.20 -17.33 -14.50
C GLY A 345 5.92 -16.49 -14.54
N VAL A 346 6.00 -15.30 -15.14
CA VAL A 346 4.85 -14.43 -15.36
C VAL A 346 4.38 -14.59 -16.80
N SER A 347 3.23 -15.23 -16.98
CA SER A 347 2.59 -15.44 -18.27
C SER A 347 1.78 -14.22 -18.70
N LEU A 348 2.00 -13.77 -19.93
CA LEU A 348 1.23 -12.70 -20.58
C LEU A 348 0.24 -13.29 -21.60
N SER A 349 -1.05 -12.95 -21.45
CA SER A 349 -2.09 -13.36 -22.40
C SER A 349 -1.97 -12.62 -23.74
N LYS A 350 -2.37 -13.28 -24.83
CA LYS A 350 -2.49 -12.69 -26.16
C LYS A 350 -3.57 -11.59 -26.24
N ASP A 351 -4.53 -11.61 -25.32
CA ASP A 351 -5.61 -10.62 -25.22
C ASP A 351 -5.19 -9.30 -24.53
N LEU A 352 -3.94 -9.19 -24.08
CA LEU A 352 -3.44 -8.07 -23.27
C LEU A 352 -3.75 -6.70 -23.88
N MET A 353 -3.59 -6.54 -25.20
CA MET A 353 -3.85 -5.26 -25.86
C MET A 353 -5.34 -4.89 -25.83
N ALA A 354 -6.22 -5.86 -26.05
CA ALA A 354 -7.67 -5.61 -26.02
C ALA A 354 -8.14 -5.24 -24.62
N ILE A 355 -7.67 -5.98 -23.61
CA ILE A 355 -7.98 -5.72 -22.20
C ILE A 355 -7.43 -4.36 -21.76
N ALA A 356 -6.24 -3.98 -22.22
CA ALA A 356 -5.67 -2.66 -21.95
C ALA A 356 -6.53 -1.54 -22.54
N GLY A 357 -7.02 -1.70 -23.77
CA GLY A 357 -7.94 -0.76 -24.41
C GLY A 357 -9.25 -0.59 -23.63
N GLU A 358 -9.86 -1.67 -23.18
CA GLU A 358 -11.09 -1.59 -22.38
C GLU A 358 -10.87 -0.97 -20.98
N ALA A 359 -9.71 -1.23 -20.37
CA ALA A 359 -9.34 -0.64 -19.08
C ALA A 359 -9.05 0.86 -19.20
N LEU A 360 -8.41 1.27 -20.31
CA LEU A 360 -8.25 2.66 -20.69
C LEU A 360 -9.61 3.33 -20.86
N GLU A 361 -10.53 2.74 -21.64
CA GLU A 361 -11.88 3.29 -21.86
C GLU A 361 -12.59 3.60 -20.55
N THR A 362 -12.51 2.67 -19.59
CA THR A 362 -13.10 2.84 -18.24
C THR A 362 -12.42 3.99 -17.49
N ASN A 363 -11.10 4.13 -17.62
CA ASN A 363 -10.34 5.18 -16.95
C ASN A 363 -10.62 6.56 -17.54
N ILE A 364 -10.58 6.73 -18.86
CA ILE A 364 -10.82 8.01 -19.53
C ILE A 364 -12.26 8.48 -19.35
N THR A 365 -13.23 7.55 -19.33
CA THR A 365 -14.63 7.90 -19.05
C THR A 365 -14.81 8.44 -17.63
N THR A 366 -13.99 7.95 -16.68
CA THR A 366 -14.00 8.44 -15.29
C THR A 366 -13.23 9.75 -15.14
N LEU A 367 -12.13 9.91 -15.90
CA LEU A 367 -11.26 11.08 -15.85
C LEU A 367 -11.85 12.30 -16.57
N GLY A 368 -12.48 12.10 -17.73
CA GLY A 368 -12.96 13.15 -18.63
C GLY A 368 -13.75 14.27 -17.93
N PRO A 369 -14.84 13.97 -17.19
CA PRO A 369 -15.62 14.99 -16.48
C PRO A 369 -14.84 15.80 -15.43
N LEU A 370 -13.69 15.29 -14.99
CA LEU A 370 -12.86 15.92 -13.96
C LEU A 370 -11.79 16.86 -14.52
N VAL A 371 -11.50 16.80 -15.82
CA VAL A 371 -10.34 17.47 -16.44
C VAL A 371 -10.69 18.23 -17.71
N LEU A 372 -11.73 17.82 -18.44
CA LEU A 372 -12.10 18.43 -19.71
C LEU A 372 -12.79 19.78 -19.50
N PRO A 373 -12.59 20.75 -20.41
CA PRO A 373 -13.36 22.00 -20.43
C PRO A 373 -14.88 21.77 -20.50
N VAL A 374 -15.66 22.72 -20.00
CA VAL A 374 -17.14 22.62 -19.99
C VAL A 374 -17.70 22.48 -21.42
N SER A 375 -17.10 23.10 -22.42
CA SER A 375 -17.48 22.96 -23.84
C SER A 375 -17.43 21.51 -24.32
N GLU A 376 -16.34 20.81 -24.03
CA GLU A 376 -16.15 19.38 -24.35
C GLU A 376 -17.12 18.49 -23.59
N GLN A 377 -17.37 18.80 -22.32
CA GLN A 377 -18.35 18.08 -21.51
C GLN A 377 -19.76 18.23 -22.06
N LEU A 378 -20.15 19.44 -22.47
CA LEU A 378 -21.44 19.72 -23.08
C LEU A 378 -21.59 19.00 -24.43
N LEU A 379 -20.57 19.04 -25.29
CA LEU A 379 -20.59 18.37 -26.59
C LEU A 379 -20.72 16.84 -26.44
N PHE A 380 -20.01 16.26 -25.48
CA PHE A 380 -20.14 14.84 -25.13
C PHE A 380 -21.56 14.50 -24.64
N VAL A 381 -22.13 15.30 -23.73
CA VAL A 381 -23.48 15.09 -23.21
C VAL A 381 -24.55 15.24 -24.29
N VAL A 382 -24.45 16.28 -25.13
CA VAL A 382 -25.37 16.52 -26.26
C VAL A 382 -25.32 15.35 -27.23
N THR A 383 -24.13 14.83 -27.55
CA THR A 383 -23.97 13.66 -28.44
C THR A 383 -24.56 12.40 -27.83
N LEU A 384 -24.38 12.18 -26.52
CA LEU A 384 -25.00 11.06 -25.81
C LEU A 384 -26.53 11.15 -25.81
N VAL A 385 -27.09 12.34 -25.58
CA VAL A 385 -28.53 12.61 -25.62
C VAL A 385 -29.09 12.42 -27.04
N ALA A 386 -28.42 12.97 -28.06
CA ALA A 386 -28.80 12.82 -29.46
C ALA A 386 -28.82 11.35 -29.92
N LYS A 387 -27.83 10.56 -29.48
CA LYS A 387 -27.75 9.14 -29.81
C LYS A 387 -28.83 8.32 -29.08
N LYS A 388 -29.07 8.60 -27.80
CA LYS A 388 -29.88 7.73 -26.94
C LYS A 388 -31.36 8.11 -26.87
N ILE A 389 -31.67 9.40 -26.83
CA ILE A 389 -33.05 9.92 -26.79
C ILE A 389 -33.60 10.07 -28.20
N PHE A 390 -32.83 10.69 -29.09
CA PHE A 390 -33.28 10.97 -30.47
C PHE A 390 -32.97 9.83 -31.46
N LYS A 391 -32.44 8.69 -31.00
CA LYS A 391 -32.04 7.51 -31.82
C LYS A 391 -31.24 7.85 -33.08
N LYS A 392 -30.55 8.99 -33.13
CA LYS A 392 -29.76 9.39 -34.30
C LYS A 392 -28.52 8.49 -34.40
N LYS A 393 -28.21 7.98 -35.60
CA LYS A 393 -26.99 7.20 -35.90
C LYS A 393 -25.76 8.12 -35.94
N ILE A 394 -25.41 8.73 -34.81
CA ILE A 394 -24.24 9.60 -34.66
C ILE A 394 -23.09 8.77 -34.05
N LYS A 395 -21.88 8.90 -34.60
CA LYS A 395 -20.67 8.29 -34.02
C LYS A 395 -20.47 8.85 -32.60
N PRO A 396 -20.20 8.01 -31.57
CA PRO A 396 -19.93 8.53 -30.24
C PRO A 396 -18.73 9.48 -30.28
N TYR A 397 -18.92 10.66 -29.68
CA TYR A 397 -17.90 11.69 -29.57
C TYR A 397 -16.80 11.23 -28.60
N ILE A 398 -15.56 11.20 -29.07
CA ILE A 398 -14.36 10.98 -28.24
C ILE A 398 -13.90 12.38 -27.81
N PRO A 399 -13.92 12.69 -26.51
CA PRO A 399 -13.44 13.99 -26.06
C PRO A 399 -11.97 14.17 -26.41
N ASP A 400 -11.63 15.36 -26.92
CA ASP A 400 -10.23 15.66 -27.22
C ASP A 400 -9.46 15.94 -25.92
N PHE A 401 -8.74 14.94 -25.44
CA PHE A 401 -7.89 15.07 -24.25
C PHE A 401 -6.70 16.00 -24.45
N LYS A 402 -6.33 16.35 -25.70
CA LYS A 402 -5.28 17.36 -25.99
C LYS A 402 -5.70 18.75 -25.53
N MET A 403 -7.01 19.00 -25.39
CA MET A 403 -7.54 20.25 -24.81
C MET A 403 -7.37 20.29 -23.27
N ALA A 404 -7.25 19.12 -22.63
CA ALA A 404 -7.11 18.99 -21.19
C ALA A 404 -5.66 18.88 -20.71
N PHE A 405 -4.75 18.42 -21.58
CA PHE A 405 -3.37 18.14 -21.22
C PHE A 405 -2.40 18.58 -22.32
N GLU A 406 -1.35 19.27 -21.90
CA GLU A 406 -0.26 19.67 -22.77
C GLU A 406 0.79 18.55 -22.90
N HIS A 407 0.97 17.71 -21.86
CA HIS A 407 1.96 16.61 -21.88
C HIS A 407 1.36 15.27 -21.46
N PHE A 408 1.82 14.20 -22.11
CA PHE A 408 1.36 12.83 -21.87
C PHE A 408 2.54 11.94 -21.51
N CYS A 409 2.41 11.21 -20.40
CA CYS A 409 3.35 10.19 -19.95
C CYS A 409 2.59 8.87 -19.89
N ILE A 410 2.78 8.04 -20.90
CA ILE A 410 2.09 6.79 -21.09
C ILE A 410 3.06 5.65 -20.82
N HIS A 411 2.71 4.82 -19.83
CA HIS A 411 3.59 3.76 -19.37
C HIS A 411 4.21 2.95 -20.51
N ALA A 412 5.54 3.01 -20.58
CA ALA A 412 6.38 2.24 -21.50
C ALA A 412 6.38 0.72 -21.22
N GLY A 413 5.20 0.09 -21.26
CA GLY A 413 5.03 -1.35 -21.04
C GLY A 413 5.56 -2.22 -22.19
N GLY A 414 5.56 -1.65 -23.40
CA GLY A 414 6.03 -2.25 -24.64
C GLY A 414 5.45 -1.53 -25.84
N ARG A 415 6.06 -1.69 -27.02
CA ARG A 415 5.66 -0.97 -28.24
C ARG A 415 4.17 -1.11 -28.58
N GLY A 416 3.63 -2.34 -28.51
CA GLY A 416 2.23 -2.61 -28.86
C GLY A 416 1.24 -1.82 -28.01
N VAL A 417 1.55 -1.61 -26.72
CA VAL A 417 0.70 -0.81 -25.82
C VAL A 417 0.72 0.66 -26.23
N LEU A 418 1.89 1.20 -26.58
CA LEU A 418 2.03 2.59 -27.02
C LEU A 418 1.33 2.82 -28.37
N ASP A 419 1.52 1.93 -29.34
CA ASP A 419 0.89 2.02 -30.67
C ASP A 419 -0.65 2.00 -30.55
N GLU A 420 -1.20 1.19 -29.65
CA GLU A 420 -2.63 1.11 -29.39
C GLU A 420 -3.18 2.38 -28.71
N LEU A 421 -2.43 2.96 -27.79
CA LEU A 421 -2.83 4.18 -27.09
C LEU A 421 -2.76 5.42 -27.97
N GLU A 422 -1.73 5.52 -28.80
CA GLU A 422 -1.60 6.57 -29.81
C GLU A 422 -2.83 6.59 -30.72
N LYS A 423 -3.22 5.41 -31.22
CA LYS A 423 -4.39 5.26 -32.09
C LYS A 423 -5.70 5.59 -31.39
N ASN A 424 -5.89 5.10 -30.15
CA ASN A 424 -7.16 5.26 -29.44
C ASN A 424 -7.40 6.68 -28.89
N LEU A 425 -6.33 7.43 -28.62
CA LEU A 425 -6.40 8.81 -28.11
C LEU A 425 -6.10 9.86 -29.18
N GLU A 426 -5.87 9.45 -30.43
CA GLU A 426 -5.50 10.33 -31.55
C GLU A 426 -4.34 11.28 -31.19
N LEU A 427 -3.33 10.70 -30.54
CA LEU A 427 -2.12 11.40 -30.12
C LEU A 427 -1.14 11.52 -31.28
N THR A 428 -0.42 12.64 -31.32
CA THR A 428 0.63 12.87 -32.33
C THR A 428 1.97 12.28 -31.89
N GLU A 429 2.92 12.16 -32.81
CA GLU A 429 4.29 11.72 -32.49
C GLU A 429 4.93 12.55 -31.38
N TRP A 430 4.68 13.87 -31.36
CA TRP A 430 5.15 14.76 -30.28
C TRP A 430 4.69 14.31 -28.89
N HIS A 431 3.41 13.88 -28.77
CA HIS A 431 2.85 13.44 -27.49
C HIS A 431 3.40 12.07 -27.08
N MET A 432 3.67 11.21 -28.07
CA MET A 432 4.17 9.86 -27.84
C MET A 432 5.68 9.80 -27.63
N GLU A 433 6.40 10.84 -28.05
CA GLU A 433 7.87 10.90 -28.00
C GLU A 433 8.44 10.59 -26.62
N PRO A 434 7.99 11.17 -25.49
CA PRO A 434 8.56 10.85 -24.17
C PRO A 434 8.43 9.36 -23.81
N SER A 435 7.29 8.75 -24.16
CA SER A 435 7.00 7.35 -23.87
C SER A 435 7.81 6.42 -24.78
N ARG A 436 7.91 6.76 -26.07
CA ARG A 436 8.69 5.98 -27.06
C ARG A 436 10.19 6.08 -26.82
N MET A 437 10.71 7.26 -26.50
CA MET A 437 12.13 7.43 -26.20
C MET A 437 12.50 6.77 -24.88
N THR A 438 11.64 6.86 -23.85
CA THR A 438 11.86 6.13 -22.59
C THR A 438 11.92 4.62 -22.82
N LEU A 439 10.95 4.08 -23.57
CA LEU A 439 11.00 2.67 -23.97
C LEU A 439 12.31 2.40 -24.73
N TYR A 440 12.66 3.24 -25.70
CA TYR A 440 13.89 3.10 -26.49
C TYR A 440 15.15 3.02 -25.62
N ARG A 441 15.31 3.94 -24.68
CA ARG A 441 16.57 4.16 -23.96
C ARG A 441 16.71 3.32 -22.69
N PHE A 442 15.63 3.13 -21.96
CA PHE A 442 15.63 2.49 -20.64
C PHE A 442 14.88 1.15 -20.63
N GLY A 443 14.04 0.87 -21.63
CA GLY A 443 13.17 -0.30 -21.65
C GLY A 443 12.02 -0.18 -20.64
N ASN A 444 11.37 -1.31 -20.35
CA ASN A 444 10.29 -1.34 -19.36
C ASN A 444 10.86 -1.47 -17.94
N THR A 445 10.92 -0.37 -17.21
CA THR A 445 11.36 -0.30 -15.80
C THR A 445 10.20 -0.45 -14.80
N SER A 446 9.15 -1.18 -15.22
CA SER A 446 7.94 -1.47 -14.44
C SER A 446 7.27 -0.19 -13.92
N SER A 447 7.05 -0.09 -12.60
CA SER A 447 6.34 1.01 -11.95
C SER A 447 7.09 2.34 -11.93
N SER A 448 8.34 2.36 -12.38
CA SER A 448 9.16 3.57 -12.44
C SER A 448 9.15 4.25 -13.82
N SER A 449 8.71 3.59 -14.90
CA SER A 449 8.79 4.12 -16.28
C SER A 449 8.18 5.51 -16.47
N LEU A 450 7.02 5.76 -15.87
CA LEU A 450 6.31 7.06 -15.97
C LEU A 450 7.12 8.26 -15.50
N TRP A 451 8.12 8.04 -14.63
CA TRP A 451 8.99 9.08 -14.13
C TRP A 451 10.15 9.38 -15.09
N TYR A 452 10.65 8.36 -15.81
CA TYR A 452 11.62 8.58 -16.88
C TYR A 452 10.99 9.38 -18.04
N GLU A 453 9.71 9.13 -18.34
CA GLU A 453 8.93 9.86 -19.35
C GLU A 453 8.74 11.34 -18.97
N LEU A 454 8.44 11.61 -17.70
CA LEU A 454 8.36 12.98 -17.18
C LEU A 454 9.73 13.65 -17.20
N ALA A 455 10.79 12.94 -16.79
CA ALA A 455 12.16 13.44 -16.84
C ALA A 455 12.62 13.79 -18.26
N TYR A 456 12.20 13.01 -19.27
CA TYR A 456 12.48 13.32 -20.67
C TYR A 456 11.86 14.67 -21.08
N SER A 457 10.60 14.87 -20.69
CA SER A 457 9.87 16.12 -20.98
C SER A 457 10.50 17.33 -20.27
N GLU A 458 10.99 17.14 -19.04
CA GLU A 458 11.80 18.15 -18.32
C GLU A 458 13.11 18.43 -19.04
N ALA A 459 13.86 17.40 -19.45
CA ALA A 459 15.15 17.54 -20.13
C ALA A 459 15.04 18.27 -21.47
N LYS A 460 13.95 18.05 -22.22
CA LYS A 460 13.67 18.78 -23.46
C LYS A 460 13.23 20.23 -23.25
N GLY A 461 13.12 20.71 -22.00
CA GLY A 461 12.65 22.07 -21.71
C GLY A 461 11.20 22.32 -22.15
N ARG A 462 10.39 21.26 -22.27
CA ARG A 462 9.01 21.36 -22.77
C ARG A 462 8.04 21.86 -21.71
N ILE A 463 8.35 21.64 -20.43
CA ILE A 463 7.45 21.93 -19.31
C ILE A 463 7.45 23.42 -18.97
N LYS A 464 6.34 24.09 -19.28
CA LYS A 464 6.09 25.48 -18.93
C LYS A 464 5.20 25.59 -17.69
N LYS A 465 5.25 26.75 -17.03
CA LYS A 465 4.39 27.03 -15.88
C LYS A 465 2.93 27.03 -16.30
N GLY A 466 2.10 26.26 -15.61
CA GLY A 466 0.67 26.13 -15.89
C GLY A 466 0.31 24.86 -16.66
N ASP A 467 1.27 24.25 -17.35
CA ASP A 467 1.07 23.03 -18.13
C ASP A 467 0.52 21.90 -17.28
N ARG A 468 -0.37 21.11 -17.86
CA ARG A 468 -1.00 19.95 -17.28
C ARG A 468 -0.41 18.70 -17.90
N ILE A 469 0.01 17.78 -17.04
CA ILE A 469 0.64 16.53 -17.43
C ILE A 469 -0.24 15.38 -16.99
N TRP A 470 -0.51 14.46 -17.90
CA TRP A 470 -1.25 13.24 -17.61
C TRP A 470 -0.31 12.03 -17.62
N GLN A 471 -0.17 11.39 -16.46
CA GLN A 471 0.46 10.08 -16.33
C GLN A 471 -0.60 8.97 -16.33
N ILE A 472 -0.42 7.93 -17.14
CA ILE A 472 -1.31 6.76 -17.19
C ILE A 472 -0.54 5.44 -17.18
N GLY A 473 -0.90 4.54 -16.27
CA GLY A 473 -0.21 3.26 -16.07
C GLY A 473 -1.14 2.05 -15.96
N PHE A 474 -0.68 0.92 -16.51
CA PHE A 474 -1.38 -0.36 -16.53
C PHE A 474 -0.71 -1.38 -15.62
N GLY A 475 -1.48 -2.28 -15.02
CA GLY A 475 -0.94 -3.30 -14.11
C GLY A 475 -1.79 -4.55 -14.04
N SER A 476 -1.25 -5.61 -13.45
CA SER A 476 -1.96 -6.88 -13.24
C SER A 476 -3.21 -6.66 -12.40
N GLY A 477 -4.24 -7.46 -12.63
CA GLY A 477 -5.53 -7.24 -11.98
C GLY A 477 -6.69 -7.46 -12.92
N PHE A 478 -6.85 -6.81 -14.08
CA PHE A 478 -6.09 -5.72 -14.70
C PHE A 478 -6.47 -4.34 -14.12
N LYS A 479 -5.50 -3.42 -13.99
CA LYS A 479 -5.67 -2.07 -13.42
C LYS A 479 -5.25 -1.01 -14.44
N CYS A 480 -5.96 0.12 -14.45
CA CYS A 480 -5.57 1.31 -15.19
C CYS A 480 -5.69 2.53 -14.26
N ASN A 481 -4.59 3.23 -14.03
CA ASN A 481 -4.55 4.34 -13.08
C ASN A 481 -3.98 5.59 -13.76
N SER A 482 -4.48 6.75 -13.36
CA SER A 482 -4.12 8.05 -13.89
C SER A 482 -3.75 9.03 -12.79
N ALA A 483 -2.72 9.85 -13.02
CA ALA A 483 -2.40 11.02 -12.21
C ALA A 483 -2.28 12.26 -13.09
N VAL A 484 -2.87 13.37 -12.63
CA VAL A 484 -2.86 14.65 -13.32
C VAL A 484 -2.08 15.65 -12.49
N TRP A 485 -1.02 16.17 -13.10
CA TRP A 485 -0.14 17.17 -12.52
C TRP A 485 -0.35 18.52 -13.18
N ARG A 486 -0.07 19.59 -12.45
CA ARG A 486 0.08 20.93 -12.99
C ARG A 486 1.45 21.49 -12.64
N ALA A 487 2.23 21.88 -13.63
CA ALA A 487 3.50 22.55 -13.44
C ALA A 487 3.28 23.91 -12.76
N ILE A 488 3.91 24.13 -11.60
CA ILE A 488 3.76 25.39 -10.85
C ILE A 488 4.88 26.40 -11.17
N ARG A 489 5.93 25.93 -11.83
CA ARG A 489 7.02 26.71 -12.41
C ARG A 489 7.44 26.09 -13.74
N ALA A 490 8.06 26.89 -14.60
CA ALA A 490 8.75 26.34 -15.77
C ALA A 490 10.00 25.60 -15.30
N ILE A 491 10.33 24.51 -15.99
CA ILE A 491 11.51 23.71 -15.69
C ILE A 491 12.63 24.14 -16.64
N ASP A 492 13.75 24.58 -16.07
CA ASP A 492 14.94 25.03 -16.80
C ASP A 492 15.92 23.85 -16.89
N PRO A 493 16.09 23.22 -18.07
CA PRO A 493 16.95 22.05 -18.21
C PRO A 493 18.38 22.30 -17.70
N ALA A 494 18.92 23.50 -17.89
CA ALA A 494 20.29 23.83 -17.49
C ALA A 494 20.53 23.76 -15.97
N LYS A 495 19.46 23.81 -15.16
CA LYS A 495 19.52 23.73 -13.69
C LYS A 495 19.05 22.40 -13.13
N GLU A 496 18.62 21.49 -13.99
CA GLU A 496 18.06 20.21 -13.59
C GLU A 496 19.11 19.10 -13.76
N LYS A 497 19.07 18.13 -12.84
CA LYS A 497 19.83 16.89 -12.95
C LYS A 497 18.83 15.75 -13.07
N ASN A 498 18.80 15.06 -14.20
CA ASN A 498 17.91 13.94 -14.44
C ASN A 498 18.62 12.90 -15.35
N PRO A 499 18.09 11.68 -15.55
CA PRO A 499 18.82 10.61 -16.25
C PRO A 499 19.09 10.88 -17.73
N TRP A 500 18.47 11.91 -18.32
CA TRP A 500 18.60 12.25 -19.74
C TRP A 500 19.59 13.37 -20.01
N MET A 501 19.94 14.19 -19.01
CA MET A 501 20.63 15.47 -19.24
C MET A 501 21.93 15.36 -20.02
N ASP A 502 22.68 14.27 -19.88
CA ASP A 502 23.97 14.07 -20.55
C ASP A 502 23.85 13.71 -22.03
N GLU A 503 22.66 13.31 -22.50
CA GLU A 503 22.44 12.66 -23.79
C GLU A 503 21.12 13.09 -24.46
N ILE A 504 20.42 14.10 -23.91
CA ILE A 504 19.08 14.46 -24.37
C ILE A 504 19.08 15.01 -25.81
N ASP A 505 20.18 15.62 -26.23
CA ASP A 505 20.33 16.20 -27.57
C ASP A 505 20.41 15.14 -28.67
N ASP A 506 20.75 13.89 -28.32
CA ASP A 506 20.76 12.75 -29.24
C ASP A 506 19.35 12.21 -29.55
N PHE A 507 18.31 12.74 -28.90
CA PHE A 507 16.92 12.32 -29.04
C PHE A 507 16.06 13.44 -29.68
N PRO A 508 14.94 13.13 -30.35
CA PRO A 508 14.42 11.79 -30.60
C PRO A 508 15.18 11.05 -31.71
N VAL A 509 15.26 9.74 -31.58
CA VAL A 509 15.77 8.85 -32.64
C VAL A 509 14.61 8.18 -33.36
N ARG A 510 14.82 7.83 -34.63
CA ARG A 510 13.84 7.04 -35.39
C ARG A 510 13.84 5.60 -34.88
N VAL A 511 12.74 5.17 -34.27
CA VAL A 511 12.58 3.78 -33.78
C VAL A 511 11.93 2.90 -34.85
N PRO A 512 12.69 2.03 -35.56
CA PRO A 512 12.15 1.19 -36.62
C PRO A 512 11.13 0.19 -36.06
N ARG A 513 10.18 -0.27 -36.89
CA ARG A 513 9.18 -1.29 -36.49
C ARG A 513 9.78 -2.64 -36.14
N VAL A 514 10.85 -2.98 -36.85
CA VAL A 514 11.66 -4.17 -36.64
C VAL A 514 13.11 -3.72 -36.77
N ALA A 515 13.93 -3.98 -35.76
CA ALA A 515 15.37 -3.75 -35.82
C ALA A 515 16.07 -5.12 -35.75
N PRO A 516 16.61 -5.65 -36.86
CA PRO A 516 17.19 -6.99 -36.92
C PRO A 516 18.40 -7.10 -35.98
N ILE A 517 18.61 -8.29 -35.43
CA ILE A 517 19.80 -8.63 -34.64
C ILE A 517 20.70 -9.52 -35.50
N ASN A 518 21.86 -9.01 -35.89
CA ASN A 518 22.86 -9.78 -36.64
C ASN A 518 23.72 -10.55 -35.64
N MET A 519 23.50 -11.86 -35.54
CA MET A 519 24.41 -12.75 -34.82
C MET A 519 25.54 -13.08 -35.81
N ALA A 520 26.64 -12.35 -35.77
CA ALA A 520 27.84 -12.77 -36.48
C ALA A 520 28.56 -13.85 -35.66
N ASP A 521 29.02 -14.92 -36.31
CA ASP A 521 29.93 -15.91 -35.74
C ASP A 521 31.32 -15.27 -35.51
N GLU A 522 31.43 -14.36 -34.54
CA GLU A 522 32.72 -13.81 -34.13
C GLU A 522 33.38 -14.75 -33.11
N LYS A 523 34.15 -15.69 -33.67
CA LYS A 523 35.24 -16.36 -32.96
C LYS A 523 36.19 -15.30 -32.39
N LYS A 524 36.33 -15.33 -31.06
CA LYS A 524 37.49 -14.89 -30.26
C LYS A 524 38.17 -13.59 -30.70
N GLN A 525 37.94 -12.51 -29.95
CA GLN A 525 38.97 -11.50 -29.73
C GLN A 525 38.96 -10.97 -28.28
N ASN A 526 39.99 -11.42 -27.56
CA ASN A 526 40.78 -10.77 -26.51
C ASN A 526 40.11 -9.84 -25.48
N LEU A 527 40.22 -10.25 -24.22
CA LEU A 527 40.70 -9.34 -23.16
C LEU A 527 41.59 -10.12 -22.18
N GLU A 528 42.88 -10.17 -22.47
CA GLU A 528 43.89 -10.33 -21.43
C GLU A 528 43.94 -9.02 -20.63
N ASN A 529 43.62 -9.09 -19.34
CA ASN A 529 44.15 -8.15 -18.36
C ASN A 529 44.27 -8.88 -17.02
N LYS A 530 45.52 -9.19 -16.67
CA LYS A 530 45.93 -9.74 -15.36
C LYS A 530 45.64 -8.73 -14.24
N PRO A 531 45.21 -9.16 -13.04
CA PRO A 531 45.26 -8.32 -11.86
C PRO A 531 46.67 -8.38 -11.25
N VAL A 532 47.32 -7.22 -11.10
CA VAL A 532 48.50 -7.06 -10.26
C VAL A 532 48.03 -6.78 -8.84
N LEU A 533 48.44 -7.65 -7.92
CA LEU A 533 48.22 -7.54 -6.49
C LEU A 533 49.36 -6.70 -5.89
N SER A 534 49.04 -5.59 -5.22
CA SER A 534 49.94 -4.98 -4.24
C SER A 534 49.15 -4.23 -3.18
N GLN A 535 49.20 -4.74 -1.94
CA GLN A 535 48.87 -3.95 -0.75
C GLN A 535 49.96 -2.90 -0.51
N PRO A 536 49.66 -1.81 0.21
CA PRO A 536 50.02 -1.82 1.63
C PRO A 536 48.98 -1.16 2.57
N ARG A 537 49.00 -1.61 3.83
CA ARG A 537 48.65 -0.86 5.05
C ARG A 537 49.97 -0.55 5.79
N PRO A 538 50.00 0.28 6.86
CA PRO A 538 48.98 1.16 7.44
C PRO A 538 49.49 2.61 7.67
N GLU A 539 48.62 3.53 8.10
CA GLU A 539 48.91 4.29 9.34
C GLU A 539 47.68 5.02 9.92
N ARG A 540 47.60 4.95 11.25
CA ARG A 540 46.60 5.54 12.13
C ARG A 540 46.82 7.04 12.23
N LYS A 541 45.76 7.83 12.06
CA LYS A 541 45.63 9.12 12.76
C LYS A 541 44.42 9.10 13.68
N LYS A 542 44.72 9.23 14.98
CA LYS A 542 43.78 9.59 16.04
C LYS A 542 43.23 10.97 15.71
N ASN A 543 41.90 11.13 15.75
CA ASN A 543 41.27 12.39 16.11
C ASN A 543 40.02 12.09 16.96
N THR A 544 40.21 12.40 18.23
CA THR A 544 39.26 12.77 19.29
C THR A 544 37.76 12.80 18.95
N LEU A 545 37.03 11.93 19.65
CA LEU A 545 35.58 12.04 19.87
C LEU A 545 35.21 13.42 20.43
N PRO A 546 34.16 14.07 19.91
CA PRO A 546 33.33 14.95 20.72
C PRO A 546 32.48 14.08 21.67
N ASN A 547 32.54 14.43 22.96
CA ASN A 547 31.87 13.80 24.10
C ASN A 547 30.51 13.14 23.81
N PHE A 548 30.51 11.81 23.86
CA PHE A 548 29.37 10.91 23.65
C PHE A 548 28.67 10.54 24.96
N LEU A 549 28.31 11.54 25.80
CA LEU A 549 27.60 11.30 27.06
C LEU A 549 26.48 12.31 27.36
N LEU A 550 25.88 12.93 26.33
CA LEU A 550 24.72 13.81 26.52
C LEU A 550 23.57 13.67 25.50
N SER A 551 23.54 12.63 24.65
CA SER A 551 22.55 12.55 23.55
C SER A 551 21.35 11.61 23.78
N VAL A 552 21.02 11.28 25.04
CA VAL A 552 19.71 10.68 25.40
C VAL A 552 18.86 11.71 26.14
N GLN A 553 18.57 12.84 25.49
CA GLN A 553 17.89 13.96 26.15
C GLN A 553 16.80 14.65 25.31
N LEU A 554 15.75 15.12 26.02
CA LEU A 554 14.69 16.08 25.64
C LEU A 554 13.54 15.66 24.70
N LYS A 555 13.65 14.64 23.85
CA LYS A 555 12.61 14.36 22.83
C LYS A 555 11.23 13.96 23.39
N TYR A 556 11.21 13.17 24.47
CA TYR A 556 9.98 12.69 25.11
C TYR A 556 9.38 13.70 26.09
N VAL A 557 10.22 14.55 26.68
CA VAL A 557 9.78 15.67 27.52
C VAL A 557 9.06 16.70 26.64
N LYS A 558 9.56 17.03 25.44
CA LYS A 558 8.89 17.95 24.50
C LYS A 558 7.52 17.46 24.04
N LEU A 559 7.32 16.15 23.84
CA LEU A 559 6.01 15.61 23.44
C LEU A 559 4.99 15.70 24.58
N GLY A 560 5.41 15.36 25.81
CA GLY A 560 4.63 15.58 27.02
C GLY A 560 4.33 17.06 27.24
N TYR A 561 5.33 17.94 27.07
CA TYR A 561 5.20 19.40 27.22
C TYR A 561 4.28 20.01 26.17
N HIS A 562 4.33 19.57 24.91
CA HIS A 562 3.44 20.07 23.85
C HIS A 562 2.00 19.60 24.07
N TYR A 563 1.79 18.37 24.55
CA TYR A 563 0.48 17.85 24.94
C TYR A 563 -0.08 18.56 26.18
N LEU A 564 0.78 18.83 27.17
CA LEU A 564 0.42 19.57 28.37
C LEU A 564 0.11 21.03 28.03
N VAL A 565 0.89 21.70 27.18
CA VAL A 565 0.66 23.09 26.74
C VAL A 565 -0.61 23.21 25.88
N SER A 566 -0.87 22.26 24.96
CA SER A 566 -2.11 22.27 24.17
C SER A 566 -3.35 22.05 25.04
N LYS A 567 -3.22 21.32 26.16
CA LYS A 567 -4.28 21.18 27.17
C LYS A 567 -4.25 22.26 28.26
N ALA A 568 -3.12 22.92 28.49
CA ALA A 568 -2.94 24.02 29.43
C ALA A 568 -3.73 25.25 28.97
N MET A 569 -3.86 25.47 27.66
CA MET A 569 -4.83 26.43 27.13
C MET A 569 -6.23 26.12 27.64
N TYR A 570 -6.72 24.88 27.57
CA TYR A 570 -8.04 24.53 28.10
C TYR A 570 -8.12 24.64 29.64
N LEU A 571 -7.02 24.32 30.34
CA LEU A 571 -6.90 24.44 31.79
C LEU A 571 -6.83 25.90 32.29
N MET A 572 -6.41 26.85 31.45
CA MET A 572 -6.43 28.30 31.71
C MET A 572 -7.72 28.95 31.21
N LEU A 573 -8.29 28.46 30.11
CA LEU A 573 -9.53 28.96 29.51
C LEU A 573 -10.77 28.54 30.31
N MET A 574 -10.77 27.37 30.94
CA MET A 574 -11.89 26.90 31.78
C MET A 574 -12.10 27.75 33.04
N PRO A 575 -11.07 28.10 33.83
CA PRO A 575 -11.21 29.07 34.92
C PRO A 575 -11.69 30.44 34.43
N ALA A 576 -11.18 30.93 33.29
CA ALA A 576 -11.63 32.18 32.70
C ALA A 576 -13.11 32.12 32.27
N LEU A 577 -13.55 31.00 31.65
CA LEU A 577 -14.96 30.76 31.32
C LEU A 577 -15.80 30.62 32.59
N CYS A 578 -15.34 29.95 33.62
CA CYS A 578 -16.04 29.86 34.91
C CYS A 578 -16.17 31.23 35.60
N VAL A 579 -15.14 32.08 35.52
CA VAL A 579 -15.21 33.47 36.01
C VAL A 579 -16.20 34.29 35.18
N ILE A 580 -16.20 34.14 33.85
CA ILE A 580 -17.17 34.79 32.96
C ILE A 580 -18.60 34.30 33.26
N PHE A 581 -18.82 33.00 33.44
CA PHE A 581 -20.12 32.42 33.80
C PHE A 581 -20.57 32.81 35.20
N ALA A 582 -19.65 32.89 36.17
CA ALA A 582 -19.95 33.40 37.51
C ALA A 582 -20.33 34.88 37.45
N HIS A 583 -19.65 35.69 36.63
CA HIS A 583 -19.98 37.09 36.45
C HIS A 583 -21.33 37.28 35.71
N LEU A 584 -21.61 36.44 34.70
CA LEU A 584 -22.92 36.39 34.02
C LEU A 584 -24.05 35.93 34.95
N SER A 585 -23.76 35.10 35.96
CA SER A 585 -24.77 34.66 36.94
C SER A 585 -25.16 35.73 37.96
N THR A 586 -24.37 36.80 38.08
CA THR A 586 -24.63 37.94 38.97
C THR A 586 -25.39 39.09 38.30
N VAL A 587 -25.62 39.01 36.98
CA VAL A 587 -26.27 40.07 36.18
C VAL A 587 -27.74 39.72 35.96
N THR A 588 -28.64 40.68 36.19
CA THR A 588 -30.08 40.50 35.92
C THR A 588 -30.36 40.42 34.41
N VAL A 589 -31.40 39.68 34.00
CA VAL A 589 -31.75 39.51 32.58
C VAL A 589 -31.98 40.87 31.88
N ASP A 590 -32.52 41.84 32.61
CA ASP A 590 -32.76 43.21 32.11
C ASP A 590 -31.47 44.04 31.93
N GLU A 591 -30.49 43.92 32.82
CA GLU A 591 -29.17 44.57 32.67
C GLU A 591 -28.36 43.98 31.52
N LEU A 592 -28.40 42.65 31.37
CA LEU A 592 -27.77 41.96 30.25
C LEU A 592 -28.39 42.41 28.91
N TRP A 593 -29.73 42.52 28.87
CA TRP A 593 -30.47 42.99 27.70
C TRP A 593 -30.15 44.45 27.35
N ASN A 594 -30.01 45.32 28.35
CA ASN A 594 -29.62 46.71 28.16
C ASN A 594 -28.15 46.85 27.70
N GLN A 595 -27.21 46.06 28.22
CA GLN A 595 -25.83 46.08 27.72
C GLN A 595 -25.67 45.49 26.31
N LEU A 596 -26.43 44.45 25.98
CA LEU A 596 -26.44 43.84 24.64
C LEU A 596 -27.05 44.80 23.58
N LYS A 597 -28.04 45.63 23.96
CA LYS A 597 -28.62 46.68 23.10
C LYS A 597 -27.60 47.75 22.68
N PHE A 598 -26.64 48.09 23.53
CA PHE A 598 -25.72 49.22 23.29
C PHE A 598 -24.35 48.86 22.73
N ASN A 599 -23.99 47.58 22.67
CA ASN A 599 -22.66 47.16 22.19
C ASN A 599 -22.74 46.24 20.96
N PHE A 600 -23.25 46.82 19.86
CA PHE A 600 -23.41 46.21 18.52
C PHE A 600 -22.19 45.37 18.10
N VAL A 601 -20.99 45.93 18.28
CA VAL A 601 -19.73 45.30 17.91
C VAL A 601 -19.46 44.05 18.74
N THR A 602 -19.72 44.09 20.04
CA THR A 602 -19.43 42.97 20.95
C THR A 602 -20.33 41.77 20.69
N VAL A 603 -21.63 41.97 20.44
CA VAL A 603 -22.57 40.85 20.17
C VAL A 603 -22.25 40.15 18.85
N VAL A 604 -21.94 40.92 17.80
CA VAL A 604 -21.57 40.38 16.48
C VAL A 604 -20.25 39.63 16.58
N LEU A 605 -19.23 40.19 17.25
CA LEU A 605 -17.94 39.52 17.42
C LEU A 605 -18.06 38.24 18.25
N SER A 606 -18.86 38.26 19.33
CA SER A 606 -19.05 37.10 20.21
C SER A 606 -19.77 35.96 19.51
N SER A 607 -20.89 36.25 18.84
CA SER A 607 -21.67 35.25 18.10
C SER A 607 -20.89 34.66 16.92
N THR A 608 -20.22 35.52 16.14
CA THR A 608 -19.34 35.09 15.05
C THR A 608 -18.19 34.23 15.57
N SER A 609 -17.56 34.60 16.69
CA SER A 609 -16.47 33.84 17.31
C SER A 609 -16.91 32.47 17.82
N ILE A 610 -18.10 32.37 18.45
CA ILE A 610 -18.67 31.10 18.89
C ILE A 610 -18.97 30.20 17.69
N VAL A 611 -19.65 30.70 16.67
CA VAL A 611 -19.96 29.92 15.45
C VAL A 611 -18.69 29.50 14.73
N PHE A 612 -17.70 30.40 14.62
CA PHE A 612 -16.40 30.10 14.03
C PHE A 612 -15.65 29.02 14.81
N THR A 613 -15.55 29.14 16.13
CA THR A 613 -14.86 28.18 17.00
C THR A 613 -15.58 26.82 17.03
N ALA A 614 -16.91 26.81 17.08
CA ALA A 614 -17.70 25.59 16.99
C ALA A 614 -17.52 24.90 15.63
N THR A 615 -17.58 25.67 14.53
CA THR A 615 -17.37 25.16 13.17
C THR A 615 -15.96 24.58 13.02
N LEU A 616 -14.94 25.31 13.48
CA LEU A 616 -13.56 24.84 13.54
C LEU A 616 -13.44 23.54 14.32
N TYR A 617 -14.05 23.45 15.51
CA TYR A 617 -14.01 22.26 16.35
C TYR A 617 -14.66 21.05 15.67
N PHE A 618 -15.86 21.21 15.11
CA PHE A 618 -16.57 20.10 14.46
C PHE A 618 -15.92 19.66 13.15
N MET A 619 -15.35 20.59 12.37
CA MET A 619 -14.69 20.27 11.10
C MET A 619 -13.26 19.74 11.27
N SER A 620 -12.54 20.16 12.31
CA SER A 620 -11.18 19.67 12.58
C SER A 620 -11.16 18.29 13.26
N ARG A 621 -12.31 17.85 13.80
CA ARG A 621 -12.41 16.56 14.48
C ARG A 621 -12.30 15.41 13.47
N PRO A 622 -11.41 14.42 13.71
CA PRO A 622 -11.35 13.23 12.86
C PRO A 622 -12.68 12.46 12.93
N ARG A 623 -13.05 11.86 11.81
CA ARG A 623 -14.21 10.98 11.72
C ARG A 623 -13.96 9.75 12.59
N LYS A 624 -15.00 9.31 13.30
CA LYS A 624 -14.93 8.08 14.07
C LYS A 624 -14.88 6.89 13.10
N VAL A 625 -14.02 5.93 13.42
CA VAL A 625 -13.92 4.66 12.70
C VAL A 625 -14.46 3.58 13.61
N TYR A 626 -15.37 2.77 13.07
CA TYR A 626 -16.05 1.69 13.76
C TYR A 626 -15.61 0.36 13.16
N LEU A 627 -15.40 -0.62 14.02
CA LEU A 627 -15.33 -2.02 13.62
C LEU A 627 -16.75 -2.58 13.61
N VAL A 628 -17.28 -2.78 12.41
CA VAL A 628 -18.63 -3.33 12.22
C VAL A 628 -18.64 -4.75 12.78
N ASP A 629 -17.77 -5.61 12.22
CA ASP A 629 -17.52 -6.96 12.68
C ASP A 629 -16.18 -7.48 12.13
N PHE A 630 -15.74 -8.63 12.61
CA PHE A 630 -14.60 -9.38 12.07
C PHE A 630 -14.89 -10.89 12.07
N SER A 631 -14.11 -11.63 11.30
CA SER A 631 -14.16 -13.09 11.30
C SER A 631 -12.76 -13.67 11.17
N CYS A 632 -12.55 -14.80 11.83
CA CYS A 632 -11.32 -15.57 11.77
C CYS A 632 -11.64 -16.94 11.17
N TYR A 633 -10.82 -17.38 10.23
CA TYR A 633 -11.02 -18.68 9.58
C TYR A 633 -10.62 -19.82 10.53
N LYS A 634 -11.50 -20.79 10.74
CA LYS A 634 -11.18 -22.04 11.44
C LYS A 634 -11.02 -23.15 10.39
N PRO A 635 -9.80 -23.65 10.14
CA PRO A 635 -9.61 -24.76 9.20
C PRO A 635 -10.36 -26.02 9.66
N GLY A 636 -10.77 -26.84 8.69
CA GLY A 636 -11.46 -28.10 8.96
C GLY A 636 -10.55 -29.17 9.59
N PRO A 637 -11.11 -30.28 10.11
CA PRO A 637 -10.35 -31.31 10.81
C PRO A 637 -9.21 -31.94 9.99
N ALA A 638 -9.35 -32.01 8.67
CA ALA A 638 -8.32 -32.53 7.76
C ALA A 638 -7.02 -31.72 7.73
N HIS A 639 -7.00 -30.54 8.35
CA HIS A 639 -5.82 -29.68 8.47
C HIS A 639 -5.16 -29.74 9.85
N ILE A 640 -5.72 -30.52 10.78
CA ILE A 640 -5.19 -30.62 12.15
C ILE A 640 -3.82 -31.31 12.08
N THR A 641 -2.85 -30.71 12.75
CA THR A 641 -1.48 -31.18 12.83
C THR A 641 -1.04 -31.14 14.30
N SER A 642 -0.95 -32.34 14.90
CA SER A 642 -0.37 -32.55 16.22
C SER A 642 1.15 -32.40 16.15
N ARG A 643 1.79 -32.33 17.32
CA ARG A 643 3.25 -32.20 17.39
C ARG A 643 3.94 -33.50 16.97
N GLU A 644 3.36 -34.65 17.31
CA GLU A 644 3.81 -35.97 16.87
C GLU A 644 3.68 -36.09 15.36
N LEU A 645 2.51 -35.76 14.80
CA LEU A 645 2.29 -35.82 13.34
C LEU A 645 3.26 -34.91 12.60
N PHE A 646 3.49 -33.68 13.10
CA PHE A 646 4.50 -32.78 12.53
C PHE A 646 5.88 -33.45 12.48
N MET A 647 6.29 -34.09 13.57
CA MET A 647 7.60 -34.74 13.65
C MET A 647 7.68 -35.98 12.76
N GLN A 648 6.61 -36.78 12.67
CA GLN A 648 6.51 -37.92 11.75
C GLN A 648 6.66 -37.47 10.30
N LEU A 649 5.91 -36.44 9.89
CA LEU A 649 6.01 -35.88 8.53
C LEU A 649 7.39 -35.29 8.25
N SER A 650 7.98 -34.59 9.23
CA SER A 650 9.33 -34.02 9.11
C SER A 650 10.38 -35.11 8.95
N SER A 651 10.28 -36.20 9.71
CA SER A 651 11.18 -37.35 9.61
C SER A 651 11.00 -38.09 8.29
N ALA A 652 9.76 -38.33 7.87
CA ALA A 652 9.42 -39.02 6.63
C ALA A 652 9.80 -38.22 5.37
N SER A 653 10.01 -36.90 5.50
CA SER A 653 10.47 -36.08 4.37
C SER A 653 11.92 -36.36 3.95
N GLU A 654 12.73 -36.99 4.82
CA GLU A 654 14.16 -37.29 4.61
C GLU A 654 15.04 -36.05 4.32
N VAL A 655 14.50 -34.83 4.50
CA VAL A 655 15.23 -33.57 4.26
C VAL A 655 16.10 -33.16 5.46
N PHE A 656 15.67 -33.52 6.67
CA PHE A 656 16.26 -33.02 7.91
C PHE A 656 17.18 -34.06 8.55
N THR A 657 18.36 -33.62 8.97
CA THR A 657 19.29 -34.46 9.76
C THR A 657 18.69 -34.79 11.13
N GLU A 658 19.17 -35.87 11.77
CA GLU A 658 18.76 -36.23 13.13
C GLU A 658 18.95 -35.08 14.13
N GLN A 659 20.04 -34.30 13.99
CA GLN A 659 20.27 -33.14 14.84
C GLN A 659 19.23 -32.03 14.63
N SER A 660 18.81 -31.80 13.39
CA SER A 660 17.75 -30.85 13.06
C SER A 660 16.38 -31.34 13.54
N LEU A 661 16.08 -32.63 13.40
CA LEU A 661 14.85 -33.23 13.95
C LEU A 661 14.82 -33.12 15.49
N ALA A 662 15.92 -33.44 16.17
CA ALA A 662 16.04 -33.26 17.62
C ALA A 662 15.89 -31.78 18.04
N PHE A 663 16.41 -30.84 17.24
CA PHE A 663 16.22 -29.41 17.46
C PHE A 663 14.75 -29.00 17.28
N GLN A 664 14.10 -29.40 16.19
CA GLN A 664 12.69 -29.13 15.93
C GLN A 664 11.79 -29.69 17.04
N LYS A 665 12.05 -30.94 17.47
CA LYS A 665 11.39 -31.56 18.62
C LYS A 665 11.49 -30.66 19.85
N LYS A 666 12.71 -30.27 20.24
CA LYS A 666 12.94 -29.40 21.41
C LYS A 666 12.23 -28.05 21.33
N ILE A 667 12.09 -27.48 20.14
CA ILE A 667 11.34 -26.23 19.93
C ILE A 667 9.83 -26.47 20.09
N LEU A 668 9.28 -27.54 19.49
CA LEU A 668 7.86 -27.88 19.59
C LEU A 668 7.44 -28.26 21.02
N GLU A 669 8.29 -28.97 21.76
CA GLU A 669 8.03 -29.30 23.18
C GLU A 669 7.89 -28.05 24.05
N LYS A 670 8.51 -26.93 23.64
CA LYS A 670 8.54 -25.64 24.35
C LYS A 670 7.72 -24.53 23.69
N SER A 671 7.09 -24.80 22.55
CA SER A 671 6.40 -23.77 21.75
C SER A 671 5.15 -23.21 22.44
N GLY A 672 4.56 -24.01 23.34
CA GLY A 672 3.27 -23.73 23.96
C GLY A 672 2.07 -24.18 23.13
N TYR A 673 2.27 -25.01 22.09
CA TYR A 673 1.21 -25.55 21.24
C TYR A 673 0.51 -26.73 21.90
N GLY A 674 -0.79 -26.83 21.64
CA GLY A 674 -1.56 -28.04 21.83
C GLY A 674 -1.49 -28.94 20.60
N GLU A 675 -2.26 -30.04 20.63
CA GLU A 675 -2.28 -31.03 19.55
C GLU A 675 -3.18 -30.67 18.37
N MET A 676 -3.91 -29.57 18.47
CA MET A 676 -4.99 -29.24 17.53
C MET A 676 -4.65 -28.03 16.64
N THR A 677 -3.37 -27.76 16.39
CA THR A 677 -2.95 -26.67 15.49
C THR A 677 -3.15 -27.03 14.01
N TYR A 678 -3.04 -26.06 13.09
CA TYR A 678 -3.39 -26.28 11.68
C TYR A 678 -2.23 -26.08 10.69
N ALA A 679 -2.08 -27.02 9.76
CA ALA A 679 -1.15 -26.92 8.62
C ALA A 679 -1.90 -27.10 7.27
N PRO A 680 -1.42 -26.48 6.18
CA PRO A 680 -1.99 -26.67 4.86
C PRO A 680 -1.67 -28.07 4.33
N LYS A 681 -2.56 -28.58 3.46
CA LYS A 681 -2.42 -29.91 2.86
C LYS A 681 -1.09 -30.08 2.12
N GLY A 682 -0.62 -29.05 1.42
CA GLY A 682 0.69 -29.07 0.74
C GLY A 682 1.83 -29.45 1.69
N LEU A 683 1.81 -28.97 2.94
CA LEU A 683 2.83 -29.30 3.95
C LEU A 683 2.61 -30.63 4.66
N MET A 684 1.40 -31.20 4.58
CA MET A 684 1.07 -32.50 5.18
C MET A 684 1.34 -33.68 4.24
N ARG A 685 1.74 -33.43 3.00
CA ARG A 685 2.17 -34.47 2.05
C ARG A 685 3.62 -34.86 2.31
N VAL A 686 3.98 -36.08 1.93
CA VAL A 686 5.35 -36.59 1.94
C VAL A 686 5.72 -37.03 0.52
N PRO A 687 6.63 -36.32 -0.18
CA PRO A 687 7.28 -35.07 0.23
C PRO A 687 6.30 -33.87 0.24
N PRO A 688 6.61 -32.79 0.98
CA PRO A 688 5.74 -31.61 0.99
C PRO A 688 5.72 -30.88 -0.36
N ASP A 689 4.53 -30.42 -0.77
CA ASP A 689 4.27 -29.76 -2.04
C ASP A 689 4.28 -28.23 -1.86
N GLN A 690 5.31 -27.58 -2.39
CA GLN A 690 5.48 -26.11 -2.37
C GLN A 690 5.02 -25.41 -3.65
N SER A 691 4.24 -26.08 -4.49
CA SER A 691 3.78 -25.51 -5.75
C SER A 691 3.07 -24.17 -5.55
N MET A 692 3.15 -23.33 -6.57
CA MET A 692 2.43 -22.07 -6.64
C MET A 692 0.92 -22.33 -6.55
N ALA A 693 0.46 -23.46 -7.12
CA ALA A 693 -0.93 -23.89 -7.04
C ALA A 693 -1.38 -24.17 -5.60
N GLU A 694 -0.67 -25.01 -4.84
CA GLU A 694 -1.00 -25.30 -3.44
C GLU A 694 -0.91 -24.04 -2.56
N SER A 695 0.07 -23.17 -2.82
CA SER A 695 0.23 -21.91 -2.08
C SER A 695 -0.93 -20.94 -2.33
N LEU A 696 -1.44 -20.90 -3.57
CA LEU A 696 -2.64 -20.16 -3.91
C LEU A 696 -3.88 -20.77 -3.26
N MET A 697 -4.04 -22.10 -3.30
CA MET A 697 -5.16 -22.81 -2.67
C MET A 697 -5.21 -22.56 -1.16
N GLU A 698 -4.08 -22.65 -0.46
CA GLU A 698 -3.98 -22.31 0.96
C GLU A 698 -4.49 -20.89 1.20
N SER A 699 -3.91 -19.91 0.49
CA SER A 699 -4.19 -18.49 0.71
C SER A 699 -5.65 -18.14 0.41
N GLU A 700 -6.20 -18.67 -0.69
CA GLU A 700 -7.59 -18.44 -1.09
C GLU A 700 -8.57 -19.10 -0.13
N MET A 701 -8.31 -20.34 0.30
CA MET A 701 -9.16 -21.04 1.25
C MET A 701 -9.33 -20.24 2.55
N VAL A 702 -8.23 -19.81 3.16
CA VAL A 702 -8.28 -19.09 4.44
C VAL A 702 -8.87 -17.69 4.29
N MET A 703 -8.49 -16.96 3.23
CA MET A 703 -8.99 -15.60 3.00
C MET A 703 -10.48 -15.58 2.66
N PHE A 704 -10.90 -16.41 1.71
CA PHE A 704 -12.30 -16.42 1.26
C PHE A 704 -13.20 -16.96 2.37
N GLY A 705 -12.80 -18.02 3.08
CA GLY A 705 -13.57 -18.48 4.23
C GLY A 705 -13.76 -17.42 5.32
N ALA A 706 -12.72 -16.63 5.63
CA ALA A 706 -12.86 -15.53 6.59
C ALA A 706 -13.78 -14.41 6.07
N ILE A 707 -13.70 -14.06 4.79
CA ILE A 707 -14.52 -13.02 4.18
C ILE A 707 -15.98 -13.48 4.07
N ASP A 708 -16.24 -14.72 3.68
CA ASP A 708 -17.58 -15.30 3.56
C ASP A 708 -18.33 -15.22 4.89
N ASP A 709 -17.70 -15.68 5.97
CA ASP A 709 -18.29 -15.58 7.32
C ASP A 709 -18.54 -14.12 7.72
N LEU A 710 -17.62 -13.20 7.42
CA LEU A 710 -17.77 -11.78 7.74
C LEU A 710 -18.94 -11.13 6.96
N LEU A 711 -19.04 -11.40 5.66
CA LEU A 711 -20.11 -10.87 4.82
C LEU A 711 -21.46 -11.48 5.21
N ALA A 712 -21.50 -12.76 5.58
CA ALA A 712 -22.69 -13.42 6.11
C ALA A 712 -23.18 -12.75 7.41
N LYS A 713 -22.28 -12.48 8.36
CA LYS A 713 -22.58 -11.80 9.63
C LYS A 713 -23.11 -10.38 9.43
N THR A 714 -22.42 -9.61 8.58
CA THR A 714 -22.67 -8.17 8.42
C THR A 714 -23.77 -7.85 7.40
N ARG A 715 -24.06 -8.79 6.49
CA ARG A 715 -24.96 -8.62 5.35
C ARG A 715 -24.58 -7.47 4.41
N VAL A 716 -23.32 -7.01 4.48
CA VAL A 716 -22.78 -5.99 3.59
C VAL A 716 -22.53 -6.60 2.22
N LYS A 717 -23.02 -5.94 1.16
CA LYS A 717 -22.82 -6.45 -0.20
C LYS A 717 -21.38 -6.13 -0.64
N PRO A 718 -20.70 -7.05 -1.35
CA PRO A 718 -19.34 -6.82 -1.85
C PRO A 718 -19.18 -5.48 -2.62
N ARG A 719 -20.17 -5.13 -3.44
CA ARG A 719 -20.18 -3.86 -4.21
C ARG A 719 -20.17 -2.58 -3.37
N ASP A 720 -20.56 -2.64 -2.09
CA ASP A 720 -20.62 -1.50 -1.19
C ASP A 720 -19.25 -1.22 -0.52
N ILE A 721 -18.31 -2.18 -0.62
CA ILE A 721 -16.95 -2.06 -0.09
C ILE A 721 -16.14 -1.12 -1.00
N GLY A 722 -15.53 -0.11 -0.38
CA GLY A 722 -14.78 0.91 -1.11
C GLY A 722 -13.27 0.84 -1.01
N ILE A 723 -12.78 0.24 0.06
CA ILE A 723 -11.35 0.08 0.34
C ILE A 723 -11.11 -1.39 0.67
N LEU A 724 -10.07 -1.97 0.09
CA LEU A 724 -9.59 -3.32 0.37
C LEU A 724 -8.09 -3.28 0.67
N VAL A 725 -7.71 -3.72 1.86
CA VAL A 725 -6.32 -3.88 2.26
C VAL A 725 -6.07 -5.35 2.57
N VAL A 726 -5.20 -6.00 1.80
CA VAL A 726 -4.77 -7.38 2.07
C VAL A 726 -3.31 -7.34 2.51
N ASN A 727 -2.95 -8.12 3.54
CA ASN A 727 -1.55 -8.26 3.95
C ASN A 727 -1.15 -9.74 4.06
N SER A 728 0.00 -10.06 3.45
CA SER A 728 0.78 -11.29 3.62
C SER A 728 2.24 -10.94 3.39
N SER A 729 3.10 -11.33 4.33
CA SER A 729 4.48 -10.84 4.33
C SER A 729 5.31 -11.50 3.24
N LEU A 730 5.18 -12.82 3.10
CA LEU A 730 6.08 -13.61 2.28
C LEU A 730 5.47 -14.04 0.94
N PHE A 731 4.15 -13.97 0.78
CA PHE A 731 3.47 -14.40 -0.44
C PHE A 731 2.70 -13.27 -1.12
N ASN A 732 3.30 -12.73 -2.18
CA ASN A 732 2.80 -11.58 -2.93
C ASN A 732 2.73 -11.91 -4.43
N PRO A 733 1.80 -12.79 -4.85
CA PRO A 733 1.71 -13.24 -6.23
C PRO A 733 1.25 -12.11 -7.18
N THR A 734 1.40 -12.33 -8.48
CA THR A 734 0.84 -11.47 -9.53
C THR A 734 -0.24 -12.23 -10.32
N PRO A 735 -1.50 -11.76 -10.39
CA PRO A 735 -2.07 -10.61 -9.69
C PRO A 735 -2.07 -10.80 -8.17
N SER A 736 -1.97 -9.68 -7.44
CA SER A 736 -1.99 -9.64 -5.96
C SER A 736 -3.17 -10.41 -5.34
N LEU A 737 -3.02 -10.84 -4.08
CA LEU A 737 -4.12 -11.41 -3.29
C LEU A 737 -5.33 -10.46 -3.22
N SER A 738 -5.09 -9.14 -3.14
CA SER A 738 -6.17 -8.14 -3.22
C SER A 738 -6.95 -8.18 -4.54
N ALA A 739 -6.29 -8.48 -5.67
CA ALA A 739 -6.95 -8.63 -6.96
C ALA A 739 -7.73 -9.94 -7.06
N ARG A 740 -7.25 -11.01 -6.40
CA ARG A 740 -7.99 -12.29 -6.27
C ARG A 740 -9.29 -12.10 -5.49
N VAL A 741 -9.26 -11.36 -4.38
CA VAL A 741 -10.47 -10.97 -3.64
C VAL A 741 -11.42 -10.14 -4.51
N VAL A 742 -10.92 -9.18 -5.30
CA VAL A 742 -11.76 -8.44 -6.25
C VAL A 742 -12.40 -9.35 -7.29
N ASN A 743 -11.65 -10.32 -7.81
CA ASN A 743 -12.12 -11.28 -8.81
C ASN A 743 -13.18 -12.23 -8.24
N HIS A 744 -12.93 -12.81 -7.07
CA HIS A 744 -13.83 -13.77 -6.44
C HIS A 744 -15.18 -13.12 -6.05
N TYR A 745 -15.13 -11.99 -5.35
CA TYR A 745 -16.34 -11.32 -4.83
C TYR A 745 -16.98 -10.30 -5.80
N LYS A 746 -16.43 -10.19 -7.02
CA LYS A 746 -16.87 -9.24 -8.05
C LYS A 746 -17.04 -7.81 -7.51
N LEU A 747 -16.01 -7.34 -6.81
CA LEU A 747 -15.99 -6.01 -6.18
C LEU A 747 -16.09 -4.88 -7.22
N ARG A 748 -16.53 -3.70 -6.79
CA ARG A 748 -16.77 -2.55 -7.67
C ARG A 748 -15.49 -2.09 -8.40
N GLY A 749 -15.61 -1.67 -9.65
CA GLY A 749 -14.45 -1.30 -10.49
C GLY A 749 -13.68 -0.04 -10.08
N ASN A 750 -14.17 0.77 -9.15
CA ASN A 750 -13.46 1.93 -8.57
C ASN A 750 -12.99 1.66 -7.12
N ILE A 751 -12.84 0.39 -6.74
CA ILE A 751 -12.32 -0.01 -5.44
C ILE A 751 -10.85 0.39 -5.28
N LEU A 752 -10.49 0.86 -4.08
CA LEU A 752 -9.11 1.13 -3.70
C LEU A 752 -8.49 -0.14 -3.13
N THR A 753 -7.63 -0.81 -3.90
CA THR A 753 -6.92 -2.02 -3.45
C THR A 753 -5.48 -1.73 -3.05
N TYR A 754 -5.04 -2.36 -1.97
CA TYR A 754 -3.67 -2.35 -1.48
C TYR A 754 -3.27 -3.75 -1.02
N ASN A 755 -2.10 -4.21 -1.46
CA ASN A 755 -1.52 -5.49 -1.04
C ASN A 755 -0.17 -5.22 -0.35
N LEU A 756 -0.11 -5.48 0.95
CA LEU A 756 1.00 -5.15 1.83
C LEU A 756 1.92 -6.36 2.03
N GLY A 757 3.21 -6.22 1.68
CA GLY A 757 4.24 -7.28 1.76
C GLY A 757 5.40 -6.96 2.72
N GLY A 758 6.14 -8.00 3.16
CA GLY A 758 7.40 -7.88 3.91
C GLY A 758 7.34 -7.22 5.31
N MET A 759 6.15 -7.09 5.92
CA MET A 759 5.95 -6.35 7.17
C MET A 759 5.88 -7.22 8.45
N GLY A 760 5.80 -8.55 8.30
CA GLY A 760 5.76 -9.51 9.40
C GLY A 760 4.44 -9.47 10.19
N CYS A 761 4.44 -10.07 11.38
CA CYS A 761 3.22 -10.29 12.15
C CYS A 761 2.47 -9.01 12.60
N SER A 762 3.14 -7.85 12.68
CA SER A 762 2.44 -6.59 12.98
C SER A 762 1.67 -5.99 11.81
N ALA A 763 1.72 -6.61 10.62
CA ALA A 763 1.06 -6.11 9.41
C ALA A 763 -0.45 -5.95 9.57
N GLY A 764 -1.10 -6.75 10.41
CA GLY A 764 -2.54 -6.63 10.70
C GLY A 764 -2.87 -5.26 11.30
N LEU A 765 -2.09 -4.81 12.30
CA LEU A 765 -2.27 -3.49 12.93
C LEU A 765 -1.86 -2.33 12.00
N ILE A 766 -0.86 -2.54 11.14
CA ILE A 766 -0.49 -1.57 10.10
C ILE A 766 -1.65 -1.40 9.11
N SER A 767 -2.32 -2.49 8.74
CA SER A 767 -3.48 -2.47 7.85
C SER A 767 -4.69 -1.75 8.47
N ILE A 768 -4.92 -1.93 9.78
CA ILE A 768 -5.97 -1.18 10.50
C ILE A 768 -5.65 0.31 10.53
N ASP A 769 -4.40 0.69 10.82
CA ASP A 769 -3.97 2.09 10.79
C ASP A 769 -4.13 2.72 9.40
N LEU A 770 -3.73 1.99 8.34
CA LEU A 770 -3.93 2.42 6.96
C LEU A 770 -5.42 2.58 6.62
N ALA A 771 -6.25 1.58 6.93
CA ALA A 771 -7.68 1.65 6.66
C ALA A 771 -8.35 2.79 7.41
N LYS A 772 -7.94 3.07 8.66
CA LYS A 772 -8.39 4.22 9.45
C LYS A 772 -8.03 5.54 8.73
N ASP A 773 -6.80 5.70 8.26
CA ASP A 773 -6.37 6.91 7.53
C ASP A 773 -7.15 7.07 6.21
N LEU A 774 -7.32 6.00 5.44
CA LEU A 774 -8.12 6.04 4.21
C LEU A 774 -9.60 6.39 4.49
N LEU A 775 -10.18 5.89 5.58
CA LEU A 775 -11.52 6.27 6.01
C LEU A 775 -11.62 7.72 6.52
N GLN A 776 -10.51 8.38 6.87
CA GLN A 776 -10.55 9.83 7.11
C GLN A 776 -10.74 10.60 5.79
N VAL A 777 -10.17 10.10 4.69
CA VAL A 777 -10.22 10.75 3.38
C VAL A 777 -11.50 10.41 2.62
N HIS A 778 -11.95 9.16 2.67
CA HIS A 778 -13.08 8.65 1.91
C HIS A 778 -14.35 8.54 2.79
N PRO A 779 -15.24 9.56 2.81
CA PRO A 779 -16.44 9.54 3.64
C PRO A 779 -17.42 8.44 3.25
N ASN A 780 -18.22 7.98 4.21
CA ASN A 780 -19.32 7.04 4.01
C ASN A 780 -18.92 5.74 3.29
N SER A 781 -17.77 5.19 3.62
CA SER A 781 -17.22 3.99 2.98
C SER A 781 -17.03 2.84 3.97
N TYR A 782 -17.08 1.62 3.46
CA TYR A 782 -16.54 0.45 4.13
C TYR A 782 -15.09 0.20 3.70
N ALA A 783 -14.27 -0.25 4.64
CA ALA A 783 -12.93 -0.77 4.40
C ALA A 783 -12.85 -2.22 4.88
N LEU A 784 -12.53 -3.14 3.96
CA LEU A 784 -12.27 -4.53 4.27
C LEU A 784 -10.76 -4.73 4.43
N VAL A 785 -10.34 -5.22 5.59
CA VAL A 785 -8.95 -5.61 5.87
C VAL A 785 -8.88 -7.12 5.97
N VAL A 786 -7.96 -7.73 5.22
CA VAL A 786 -7.72 -9.18 5.24
C VAL A 786 -6.27 -9.42 5.62
N SER A 787 -6.05 -10.19 6.67
CA SER A 787 -4.73 -10.54 7.21
C SER A 787 -4.53 -12.04 7.12
N THR A 788 -3.46 -12.48 6.46
CA THR A 788 -3.11 -13.89 6.30
C THR A 788 -1.61 -14.04 6.07
N GLU A 789 -1.11 -15.26 6.16
CA GLU A 789 0.24 -15.60 5.74
C GLU A 789 0.22 -16.95 5.05
N ASN A 790 0.98 -17.09 3.96
CA ASN A 790 1.17 -18.37 3.29
C ASN A 790 2.38 -19.08 3.90
N ILE A 791 2.17 -20.28 4.42
CA ILE A 791 3.27 -21.10 4.97
C ILE A 791 3.77 -22.16 3.99
N THR A 792 2.94 -22.60 3.02
CA THR A 792 3.32 -23.64 2.03
C THR A 792 4.58 -23.27 1.24
N ARG A 793 4.59 -22.13 0.54
CA ARG A 793 5.72 -21.70 -0.31
C ARG A 793 6.98 -21.36 0.49
N ASN A 794 6.79 -20.97 1.76
CA ASN A 794 7.83 -20.38 2.58
C ASN A 794 8.41 -21.34 3.61
N TRP A 795 8.02 -22.62 3.53
CA TRP A 795 8.59 -23.66 4.36
C TRP A 795 10.06 -23.87 4.06
N TYR A 796 10.89 -23.88 5.09
CA TYR A 796 12.33 -23.97 4.93
C TYR A 796 12.78 -25.43 4.89
N PHE A 797 13.46 -25.81 3.81
CA PHE A 797 13.99 -27.16 3.62
C PHE A 797 15.51 -27.22 3.81
N GLY A 798 16.03 -26.75 4.93
CA GLY A 798 17.46 -26.87 5.24
C GLY A 798 17.70 -27.20 6.71
N ASN A 799 18.97 -27.19 7.12
CA ASN A 799 19.37 -27.62 8.46
C ASN A 799 19.88 -26.48 9.36
N ASP A 800 19.92 -25.23 8.86
CA ASP A 800 20.18 -24.04 9.70
C ASP A 800 19.11 -23.89 10.80
N ARG A 801 19.54 -24.07 12.06
CA ARG A 801 18.68 -23.97 13.25
C ARG A 801 17.96 -22.62 13.37
N SER A 802 18.58 -21.52 12.97
CA SER A 802 17.98 -20.18 13.05
C SER A 802 16.79 -20.01 12.11
N MET A 803 16.74 -20.78 11.02
CA MET A 803 15.64 -20.79 10.05
C MET A 803 14.60 -21.87 10.37
N LEU A 804 15.02 -23.01 10.91
CA LEU A 804 14.09 -24.09 11.31
C LEU A 804 13.05 -23.67 12.36
N VAL A 805 13.37 -22.68 13.20
CA VAL A 805 12.41 -22.17 14.19
C VAL A 805 11.11 -21.72 13.53
N THR A 806 11.13 -21.16 12.32
CA THR A 806 9.90 -20.68 11.68
C THR A 806 8.98 -21.81 11.26
N ASN A 807 9.52 -22.95 10.79
CA ASN A 807 8.72 -24.15 10.48
C ASN A 807 7.98 -24.64 11.72
N CYS A 808 8.63 -24.60 12.88
CA CYS A 808 8.01 -25.03 14.13
C CYS A 808 6.96 -24.07 14.67
N LEU A 809 6.96 -22.79 14.27
CA LEU A 809 6.08 -21.76 14.86
C LEU A 809 4.83 -21.47 14.02
N PHE A 810 4.97 -21.24 12.71
CA PHE A 810 3.86 -20.71 11.94
C PHE A 810 2.77 -21.77 11.67
N ARG A 811 1.52 -21.33 11.68
CA ARG A 811 0.33 -22.12 11.39
C ARG A 811 -0.59 -21.37 10.44
N MET A 812 -1.41 -22.10 9.71
CA MET A 812 -2.32 -21.48 8.74
C MET A 812 -3.46 -20.74 9.44
N GLY A 813 -3.84 -19.58 8.90
CA GLY A 813 -4.93 -18.79 9.44
C GLY A 813 -5.19 -17.52 8.64
N ALA A 814 -6.37 -16.94 8.85
CA ALA A 814 -6.72 -15.65 8.28
C ALA A 814 -7.77 -14.94 9.13
N ALA A 815 -7.75 -13.61 9.08
CA ALA A 815 -8.78 -12.76 9.64
C ALA A 815 -9.26 -11.74 8.61
N ALA A 816 -10.57 -11.58 8.51
CA ALA A 816 -11.23 -10.54 7.74
C ALA A 816 -11.90 -9.55 8.71
N VAL A 817 -11.76 -8.25 8.45
CA VAL A 817 -12.17 -7.17 9.37
C VAL A 817 -12.90 -6.10 8.58
N LEU A 818 -14.13 -5.75 8.96
CA LEU A 818 -14.92 -4.73 8.29
C LEU A 818 -14.98 -3.44 9.11
N LEU A 819 -14.33 -2.38 8.60
CA LEU A 819 -14.34 -1.05 9.19
C LEU A 819 -15.30 -0.12 8.45
N SER A 820 -15.90 0.82 9.18
CA SER A 820 -16.79 1.84 8.62
C SER A 820 -16.58 3.20 9.27
N ASN A 821 -16.76 4.27 8.50
CA ASN A 821 -16.90 5.64 9.00
C ASN A 821 -18.33 6.20 8.84
N ARG A 822 -19.29 5.35 8.46
CA ARG A 822 -20.69 5.74 8.30
C ARG A 822 -21.33 5.93 9.68
N THR A 823 -22.12 6.99 9.81
CA THR A 823 -22.80 7.32 11.07
C THR A 823 -23.85 6.28 11.47
N PHE A 824 -24.53 5.68 10.48
CA PHE A 824 -25.56 4.65 10.69
C PHE A 824 -24.98 3.35 11.28
N ASP A 825 -23.77 2.96 10.87
CA ASP A 825 -23.14 1.72 11.33
C ASP A 825 -22.74 1.74 12.80
N ARG A 826 -22.73 2.93 13.45
CA ARG A 826 -22.41 3.07 14.87
C ARG A 826 -23.28 2.16 15.75
N ARG A 827 -24.56 1.97 15.43
CA ARG A 827 -25.47 1.15 16.25
C ARG A 827 -25.22 -0.35 16.10
N HIS A 828 -24.71 -0.75 14.93
CA HIS A 828 -24.49 -2.15 14.57
C HIS A 828 -23.06 -2.63 14.83
N SER A 829 -22.12 -1.69 15.01
CA SER A 829 -20.71 -1.99 15.21
C SER A 829 -20.42 -2.59 16.58
N LYS A 830 -19.37 -3.42 16.66
CA LYS A 830 -18.90 -4.01 17.93
C LYS A 830 -17.97 -3.07 18.69
N TYR A 831 -17.06 -2.40 17.96
CA TYR A 831 -16.04 -1.55 18.57
C TYR A 831 -15.88 -0.21 17.84
N GLN A 832 -15.33 0.76 18.55
CA GLN A 832 -14.84 2.01 18.00
C GLN A 832 -13.31 2.03 18.12
N LEU A 833 -12.61 2.36 17.03
CA LEU A 833 -11.17 2.59 17.06
C LEU A 833 -10.89 3.94 17.74
N ILE A 834 -10.11 3.92 18.81
CA ILE A 834 -9.78 5.10 19.62
C ILE A 834 -8.44 5.68 19.20
N ARG A 835 -7.40 4.84 19.14
CA ARG A 835 -6.04 5.24 18.77
C ARG A 835 -5.30 4.10 18.07
N THR A 836 -4.32 4.48 17.26
CA THR A 836 -3.29 3.61 16.73
C THR A 836 -1.92 4.24 17.02
N VAL A 837 -0.93 3.43 17.34
CA VAL A 837 0.46 3.88 17.58
C VAL A 837 1.39 2.98 16.79
N ARG A 838 2.32 3.60 16.07
CA ARG A 838 3.33 2.91 15.27
C ARG A 838 4.72 3.35 15.70
N THR A 839 5.56 2.38 16.02
CA THR A 839 6.98 2.60 16.32
C THR A 839 7.85 1.66 15.49
N HIS A 840 8.99 2.18 15.05
CA HIS A 840 9.89 1.51 14.12
C HIS A 840 11.33 1.61 14.62
N LYS A 841 11.96 0.46 14.92
CA LYS A 841 13.35 0.40 15.38
C LYS A 841 14.36 0.01 14.31
N GLY A 842 13.94 -0.34 13.10
CA GLY A 842 14.84 -0.73 12.01
C GLY A 842 15.91 0.29 11.58
N ALA A 843 15.93 1.52 12.09
CA ALA A 843 17.09 2.40 11.93
C ALA A 843 18.34 1.85 12.66
N ASP A 844 18.13 1.06 13.73
CA ASP A 844 19.17 0.32 14.44
C ASP A 844 19.45 -1.02 13.75
N ASP A 845 20.73 -1.34 13.52
CA ASP A 845 21.14 -2.49 12.71
C ASP A 845 20.87 -3.81 13.43
N LYS A 846 21.01 -3.83 14.77
CA LYS A 846 20.70 -5.00 15.58
C LYS A 846 19.20 -5.34 15.49
N SER A 847 18.35 -4.32 15.60
CA SER A 847 16.90 -4.43 15.43
C SER A 847 16.52 -4.85 14.00
N PHE A 848 17.15 -4.26 13.00
CA PHE A 848 16.89 -4.57 11.59
C PHE A 848 17.22 -6.02 11.22
N ASN A 849 18.41 -6.50 11.62
CA ASN A 849 18.91 -7.83 11.31
C ASN A 849 18.31 -8.95 12.18
N CYS A 850 17.35 -8.62 13.06
CA CYS A 850 16.77 -9.57 14.00
C CYS A 850 15.91 -10.65 13.35
N VAL A 851 15.21 -10.31 12.26
CA VAL A 851 14.35 -11.22 11.50
C VAL A 851 14.65 -10.97 10.03
N LEU A 852 15.43 -11.86 9.42
CA LEU A 852 15.98 -11.66 8.07
C LEU A 852 15.77 -12.90 7.19
N GLN A 853 15.19 -12.68 6.02
CA GLN A 853 15.12 -13.65 4.95
C GLN A 853 16.45 -13.67 4.20
N ARG A 854 17.09 -14.83 4.18
CA ARG A 854 18.39 -15.05 3.55
C ARG A 854 18.48 -16.46 2.97
N GLU A 855 19.47 -16.69 2.12
CA GLU A 855 19.82 -18.04 1.67
C GLU A 855 20.62 -18.76 2.75
N ASP A 856 20.31 -20.04 2.91
CA ASP A 856 21.18 -20.98 3.60
C ASP A 856 22.47 -21.15 2.81
N LEU A 857 23.61 -21.06 3.48
CA LEU A 857 24.92 -21.15 2.86
C LEU A 857 25.19 -22.56 2.32
N ASP A 858 24.63 -23.58 2.98
CA ASP A 858 24.89 -24.98 2.65
C ASP A 858 23.95 -25.48 1.55
N THR A 859 22.66 -25.15 1.63
CA THR A 859 21.63 -25.66 0.71
C THR A 859 21.20 -24.67 -0.37
N GLN A 860 21.63 -23.41 -0.30
CA GLN A 860 21.16 -22.29 -1.14
C GLN A 860 19.63 -22.07 -1.08
N ARG A 861 18.92 -22.70 -0.13
CA ARG A 861 17.49 -22.55 0.05
C ARG A 861 17.18 -21.30 0.86
N VAL A 862 16.12 -20.60 0.51
CA VAL A 862 15.72 -19.38 1.21
C VAL A 862 14.92 -19.73 2.46
N GLY A 863 15.32 -19.16 3.60
CA GLY A 863 14.59 -19.25 4.85
C GLY A 863 14.57 -17.91 5.60
N VAL A 864 13.77 -17.84 6.66
CA VAL A 864 13.71 -16.68 7.55
C VAL A 864 14.50 -16.99 8.82
N SER A 865 15.66 -16.34 8.97
CA SER A 865 16.51 -16.49 10.14
C SER A 865 16.05 -15.60 11.29
N LEU A 866 15.95 -16.17 12.49
CA LEU A 866 15.65 -15.47 13.73
C LEU A 866 16.90 -15.32 14.59
N SER A 867 17.21 -14.08 14.98
CA SER A 867 18.33 -13.79 15.89
C SER A 867 18.04 -14.21 17.33
N LYS A 868 19.09 -14.61 18.07
CA LYS A 868 19.01 -14.90 19.51
C LYS A 868 18.69 -13.66 20.35
N ASP A 869 18.95 -12.46 19.82
CA ASP A 869 18.66 -11.19 20.50
C ASP A 869 17.18 -10.77 20.43
N LEU A 870 16.32 -11.57 19.78
CA LEU A 870 14.92 -11.25 19.50
C LEU A 870 14.15 -10.78 20.75
N MET A 871 14.34 -11.45 21.90
CA MET A 871 13.63 -11.10 23.13
C MET A 871 14.06 -9.74 23.69
N ALA A 872 15.37 -9.46 23.71
CA ALA A 872 15.88 -8.18 24.20
C ALA A 872 15.41 -7.01 23.32
N ILE A 873 15.45 -7.20 22.00
CA ILE A 873 15.00 -6.19 21.04
C ILE A 873 13.47 -5.99 21.16
N ALA A 874 12.71 -7.06 21.39
CA ALA A 874 11.27 -6.99 21.67
C ALA A 874 10.96 -6.13 22.89
N GLY A 875 11.65 -6.35 24.01
CA GLY A 875 11.50 -5.55 25.23
C GLY A 875 11.79 -4.06 25.00
N GLU A 876 12.85 -3.73 24.25
CA GLU A 876 13.15 -2.33 23.95
C GLU A 876 12.15 -1.67 22.99
N ALA A 877 11.65 -2.41 22.01
CA ALA A 877 10.63 -1.93 21.09
C ALA A 877 9.30 -1.70 21.80
N LEU A 878 8.92 -2.62 22.69
CA LEU A 878 7.78 -2.47 23.59
C LEU A 878 7.92 -1.20 24.42
N LYS A 879 9.06 -1.01 25.09
CA LYS A 879 9.33 0.19 25.90
C LYS A 879 9.13 1.48 25.10
N THR A 880 9.58 1.50 23.86
CA THR A 880 9.40 2.64 22.95
C THR A 880 7.92 2.87 22.61
N ASN A 881 7.19 1.79 22.33
CA ASN A 881 5.77 1.83 22.02
C ASN A 881 4.93 2.32 23.22
N ILE A 882 5.10 1.73 24.41
CA ILE A 882 4.34 2.11 25.61
C ILE A 882 4.64 3.55 26.06
N THR A 883 5.87 4.02 25.88
CA THR A 883 6.23 5.43 26.15
C THR A 883 5.48 6.38 25.22
N THR A 884 5.19 5.94 23.99
CA THR A 884 4.43 6.72 23.00
C THR A 884 2.93 6.62 23.22
N LEU A 885 2.44 5.45 23.63
CA LEU A 885 1.02 5.18 23.87
C LEU A 885 0.51 5.76 25.18
N GLY A 886 1.29 5.68 26.26
CA GLY A 886 0.89 6.06 27.63
C GLY A 886 0.18 7.40 27.74
N PRO A 887 0.77 8.52 27.25
CA PRO A 887 0.14 9.84 27.30
C PRO A 887 -1.20 9.96 26.56
N LEU A 888 -1.49 9.02 25.64
CA LEU A 888 -2.70 9.02 24.83
C LEU A 888 -3.86 8.25 25.47
N VAL A 889 -3.59 7.39 26.46
CA VAL A 889 -4.56 6.42 26.99
C VAL A 889 -4.66 6.37 28.52
N LEU A 890 -3.60 6.72 29.23
CA LEU A 890 -3.56 6.65 30.69
C LEU A 890 -4.36 7.79 31.33
N PRO A 891 -4.95 7.57 32.52
CA PRO A 891 -5.53 8.64 33.33
C PRO A 891 -4.53 9.75 33.68
N VAL A 892 -5.02 10.96 33.97
CA VAL A 892 -4.16 12.12 34.28
C VAL A 892 -3.31 11.88 35.55
N SER A 893 -3.82 11.15 36.54
CA SER A 893 -3.08 10.76 37.75
C SER A 893 -1.80 9.99 37.43
N GLU A 894 -1.92 8.96 36.59
CA GLU A 894 -0.80 8.14 36.11
C GLU A 894 0.19 8.94 35.27
N GLN A 895 -0.32 9.83 34.41
CA GLN A 895 0.52 10.73 33.62
C GLN A 895 1.35 11.66 34.51
N LEU A 896 0.73 12.24 35.55
CA LEU A 896 1.41 13.11 36.50
C LEU A 896 2.47 12.34 37.29
N LEU A 897 2.15 11.16 37.81
CA LEU A 897 3.09 10.32 38.55
C LEU A 897 4.32 9.93 37.70
N PHE A 898 4.09 9.55 36.45
CA PHE A 898 5.16 9.27 35.50
C PHE A 898 6.06 10.49 35.26
N VAL A 899 5.45 11.67 35.04
CA VAL A 899 6.19 12.92 34.79
C VAL A 899 7.00 13.34 36.02
N VAL A 900 6.41 13.29 37.22
CA VAL A 900 7.10 13.61 38.49
C VAL A 900 8.31 12.72 38.68
N THR A 901 8.17 11.41 38.45
CA THR A 901 9.28 10.45 38.59
C THR A 901 10.38 10.71 37.56
N LEU A 902 10.00 11.09 36.34
CA LEU A 902 10.94 11.43 35.27
C LEU A 902 11.69 12.73 35.58
N VAL A 903 11.03 13.74 36.15
CA VAL A 903 11.61 15.00 36.63
C VAL A 903 12.53 14.78 37.82
N ALA A 904 12.09 14.05 38.85
CA ALA A 904 12.89 13.69 40.02
C ALA A 904 14.20 12.99 39.63
N LYS A 905 14.13 12.08 38.65
CA LYS A 905 15.31 11.38 38.16
C LYS A 905 16.22 12.23 37.27
N LYS A 906 15.65 13.03 36.36
CA LYS A 906 16.42 13.71 35.32
C LYS A 906 16.91 15.10 35.74
N ILE A 907 16.12 15.82 36.52
CA ILE A 907 16.44 17.17 37.01
C ILE A 907 17.12 17.07 38.38
N PHE A 908 16.53 16.32 39.32
CA PHE A 908 17.03 16.22 40.69
C PHE A 908 18.05 15.07 40.90
N LYS A 909 18.41 14.33 39.83
CA LYS A 909 19.37 13.19 39.85
C LYS A 909 19.09 12.15 40.95
N MET A 910 17.85 12.04 41.42
CA MET A 910 17.50 11.09 42.49
C MET A 910 17.59 9.65 41.96
N LYS A 911 18.17 8.73 42.76
CA LYS A 911 18.30 7.30 42.43
C LYS A 911 16.97 6.56 42.59
N ILE A 912 15.94 6.97 41.85
CA ILE A 912 14.60 6.36 41.88
C ILE A 912 14.44 5.40 40.69
N LYS A 913 13.82 4.24 40.93
CA LYS A 913 13.44 3.30 39.87
C LYS A 913 12.45 3.99 38.92
N PRO A 914 12.61 3.87 37.59
CA PRO A 914 11.67 4.50 36.65
C PRO A 914 10.28 3.89 36.85
N TYR A 915 9.29 4.74 37.13
CA TYR A 915 7.89 4.34 37.23
C TYR A 915 7.41 3.80 35.88
N ILE A 916 6.90 2.56 35.87
CA ILE A 916 6.22 1.97 34.71
C ILE A 916 4.73 2.21 34.96
N PRO A 917 4.04 2.99 34.10
CA PRO A 917 2.62 3.26 34.32
C PRO A 917 1.81 1.98 34.31
N ASP A 918 0.81 1.91 35.19
CA ASP A 918 -0.08 0.76 35.23
C ASP A 918 -1.09 0.83 34.07
N PHE A 919 -0.78 0.11 32.99
CA PHE A 919 -1.66 0.02 31.82
C PHE A 919 -2.96 -0.73 32.10
N LYS A 920 -3.09 -1.48 33.21
CA LYS A 920 -4.34 -2.12 33.64
C LYS A 920 -5.40 -1.07 34.02
N MET A 921 -5.00 0.15 34.37
CA MET A 921 -5.94 1.27 34.56
C MET A 921 -6.48 1.85 33.24
N ALA A 922 -5.77 1.62 32.13
CA ALA A 922 -6.15 2.12 30.81
C ALA A 922 -6.90 1.09 29.97
N PHE A 923 -6.75 -0.20 30.25
CA PHE A 923 -7.30 -1.27 29.44
C PHE A 923 -7.84 -2.38 30.31
N GLU A 924 -9.07 -2.79 29.99
CA GLU A 924 -9.72 -3.92 30.61
C GLU A 924 -9.32 -5.23 29.91
N HIS A 925 -8.99 -5.20 28.61
CA HIS A 925 -8.58 -6.41 27.86
C HIS A 925 -7.29 -6.21 27.07
N PHE A 926 -6.47 -7.25 27.00
CA PHE A 926 -5.18 -7.26 26.31
C PHE A 926 -5.17 -8.37 25.25
N CYS A 927 -4.81 -8.01 24.03
CA CYS A 927 -4.56 -8.92 22.92
C CYS A 927 -3.11 -8.73 22.49
N ILE A 928 -2.25 -9.60 23.00
CA ILE A 928 -0.82 -9.59 22.75
C ILE A 928 -0.49 -10.66 21.72
N HIS A 929 0.10 -10.23 20.60
CA HIS A 929 0.38 -11.12 19.48
C HIS A 929 1.04 -12.44 19.92
N ALA A 930 0.36 -13.55 19.64
CA ALA A 930 0.80 -14.92 19.84
C ALA A 930 1.98 -15.33 18.92
N GLY A 931 3.10 -14.60 18.99
CA GLY A 931 4.30 -14.88 18.18
C GLY A 931 5.07 -16.13 18.63
N GLY A 932 4.96 -16.46 19.91
CA GLY A 932 5.61 -17.60 20.56
C GLY A 932 5.63 -17.42 22.08
N ARG A 933 5.80 -18.52 22.82
CA ARG A 933 5.74 -18.50 24.29
C ARG A 933 6.71 -17.49 24.93
N GLY A 934 7.97 -17.48 24.48
CA GLY A 934 8.99 -16.58 25.05
C GLY A 934 8.65 -15.10 24.92
N VAL A 935 7.98 -14.69 23.83
CA VAL A 935 7.52 -13.31 23.64
C VAL A 935 6.40 -12.97 24.63
N LEU A 936 5.46 -13.89 24.84
CA LEU A 936 4.36 -13.69 25.80
C LEU A 936 4.88 -13.62 27.24
N ASP A 937 5.80 -14.52 27.62
CA ASP A 937 6.40 -14.56 28.97
C ASP A 937 7.15 -13.24 29.28
N GLU A 938 7.89 -12.70 28.30
CA GLU A 938 8.61 -11.43 28.45
C GLU A 938 7.66 -10.22 28.52
N LEU A 939 6.54 -10.24 27.80
CA LEU A 939 5.53 -9.19 27.84
C LEU A 939 4.75 -9.18 29.16
N GLU A 940 4.36 -10.36 29.64
CA GLU A 940 3.72 -10.54 30.95
C GLU A 940 4.59 -9.94 32.05
N LYS A 941 5.88 -10.27 32.05
CA LYS A 941 6.85 -9.76 33.02
C LYS A 941 7.04 -8.25 32.93
N ASN A 942 7.21 -7.69 31.73
CA ASN A 942 7.50 -6.27 31.55
C ASN A 942 6.30 -5.35 31.79
N LEU A 943 5.08 -5.86 31.65
CA LEU A 943 3.83 -5.12 31.85
C LEU A 943 3.11 -5.48 33.15
N GLU A 944 3.67 -6.38 33.96
CA GLU A 944 3.09 -6.88 35.22
C GLU A 944 1.62 -7.33 35.04
N LEU A 945 1.39 -8.09 33.97
CA LEU A 945 0.08 -8.63 33.60
C LEU A 945 -0.18 -9.92 34.37
N THR A 946 -1.45 -10.15 34.70
CA THR A 946 -1.91 -11.37 35.37
C THR A 946 -2.23 -12.48 34.36
N GLU A 947 -2.38 -13.71 34.84
CA GLU A 947 -2.80 -14.85 33.99
C GLU A 947 -4.10 -14.56 33.24
N TRP A 948 -5.06 -13.88 33.88
CA TRP A 948 -6.33 -13.48 33.25
C TRP A 948 -6.10 -12.61 31.99
N HIS A 949 -5.15 -11.67 32.04
CA HIS A 949 -4.83 -10.79 30.91
C HIS A 949 -4.11 -11.54 29.79
N MET A 950 -3.28 -12.53 30.15
CA MET A 950 -2.48 -13.31 29.21
C MET A 950 -3.25 -14.48 28.60
N GLU A 951 -4.36 -14.90 29.22
CA GLU A 951 -5.15 -16.05 28.81
C GLU A 951 -5.56 -16.02 27.33
N PRO A 952 -6.12 -14.93 26.76
CA PRO A 952 -6.50 -14.92 25.34
C PRO A 952 -5.34 -15.20 24.40
N SER A 953 -4.17 -14.61 24.67
CA SER A 953 -2.95 -14.81 23.90
C SER A 953 -2.36 -16.21 24.05
N ARG A 954 -2.34 -16.74 25.28
CA ARG A 954 -1.82 -18.10 25.56
C ARG A 954 -2.72 -19.19 24.98
N MET A 955 -4.04 -19.06 25.11
CA MET A 955 -4.98 -20.03 24.55
C MET A 955 -4.97 -19.97 23.02
N THR A 956 -4.91 -18.78 22.43
CA THR A 956 -4.76 -18.63 20.96
C THR A 956 -3.49 -19.32 20.47
N LEU A 957 -2.34 -19.08 21.13
CA LEU A 957 -1.09 -19.74 20.81
C LEU A 957 -1.20 -21.27 20.93
N TYR A 958 -1.86 -21.75 21.99
CA TYR A 958 -2.06 -23.18 22.21
C TYR A 958 -2.94 -23.83 21.15
N ARG A 959 -4.07 -23.20 20.81
CA ARG A 959 -5.11 -23.80 19.97
C ARG A 959 -4.88 -23.62 18.47
N PHE A 960 -4.40 -22.45 18.05
CA PHE A 960 -4.25 -22.07 16.65
C PHE A 960 -2.79 -21.89 16.23
N GLY A 961 -1.86 -21.75 17.18
CA GLY A 961 -0.47 -21.45 16.91
C GLY A 961 -0.25 -20.00 16.45
N ASN A 962 0.94 -19.72 15.89
CA ASN A 962 1.25 -18.40 15.35
C ASN A 962 0.71 -18.28 13.92
N THR A 963 -0.44 -17.64 13.78
CA THR A 963 -1.11 -17.33 12.50
C THR A 963 -0.69 -15.97 11.91
N SER A 964 0.55 -15.53 12.23
CA SER A 964 1.15 -14.29 11.76
C SER A 964 0.28 -13.06 12.08
N SER A 965 -0.04 -12.23 11.07
CA SER A 965 -0.78 -10.98 11.26
C SER A 965 -2.24 -11.14 11.65
N SER A 966 -2.77 -12.35 11.60
CA SER A 966 -4.16 -12.64 11.97
C SER A 966 -4.35 -12.98 13.45
N SER A 967 -3.29 -13.33 14.20
CA SER A 967 -3.42 -13.89 15.57
C SER A 967 -4.15 -12.98 16.56
N LEU A 968 -3.94 -11.67 16.48
CA LEU A 968 -4.60 -10.68 17.36
C LEU A 968 -6.13 -10.70 17.27
N TRP A 969 -6.68 -11.21 16.17
CA TRP A 969 -8.13 -11.35 15.97
C TRP A 969 -8.67 -12.63 16.59
N TYR A 970 -7.90 -13.72 16.61
CA TYR A 970 -8.26 -14.93 17.34
C TYR A 970 -8.28 -14.66 18.85
N GLU A 971 -7.34 -13.84 19.34
CA GLU A 971 -7.29 -13.39 20.74
C GLU A 971 -8.52 -12.56 21.12
N LEU A 972 -8.93 -11.62 20.26
CA LEU A 972 -10.16 -10.85 20.48
C LEU A 972 -11.40 -11.74 20.42
N ALA A 973 -11.45 -12.68 19.47
CA ALA A 973 -12.54 -13.66 19.37
C ALA A 973 -12.64 -14.56 20.61
N TYR A 974 -11.52 -14.90 21.24
CA TYR A 974 -11.52 -15.66 22.49
C TYR A 974 -12.21 -14.88 23.61
N SER A 975 -11.85 -13.59 23.77
CA SER A 975 -12.48 -12.72 24.77
C SER A 975 -13.97 -12.48 24.49
N GLU A 976 -14.38 -12.41 23.23
CA GLU A 976 -15.79 -12.39 22.82
C GLU A 976 -16.51 -13.69 23.21
N ALA A 977 -15.91 -14.85 22.89
CA ALA A 977 -16.50 -16.16 23.19
C ALA A 977 -16.66 -16.42 24.69
N LYS A 978 -15.73 -15.94 25.52
CA LYS A 978 -15.84 -16.01 26.98
C LYS A 978 -16.87 -15.05 27.58
N GLY A 979 -17.53 -14.21 26.77
CA GLY A 979 -18.48 -13.21 27.27
C GLY A 979 -17.83 -12.14 28.15
N ARG A 980 -16.51 -11.91 28.00
CA ARG A 980 -15.76 -10.97 28.85
C ARG A 980 -15.98 -9.51 28.45
N ILE A 981 -16.33 -9.26 27.19
CA ILE A 981 -16.40 -7.91 26.62
C ILE A 981 -17.71 -7.21 27.02
N LYS A 982 -17.59 -6.19 27.88
CA LYS A 982 -18.70 -5.32 28.28
C LYS A 982 -18.67 -4.01 27.51
N LYS A 983 -19.83 -3.34 27.46
CA LYS A 983 -19.94 -2.02 26.83
C LYS A 983 -19.09 -1.01 27.61
N GLY A 984 -18.22 -0.30 26.89
CA GLY A 984 -17.33 0.71 27.48
C GLY A 984 -15.89 0.22 27.65
N ASP A 985 -15.69 -1.10 27.70
CA ASP A 985 -14.37 -1.72 27.85
C ASP A 985 -13.42 -1.29 26.74
N ARG A 986 -12.16 -1.10 27.11
CA ARG A 986 -11.06 -0.75 26.23
C ARG A 986 -10.16 -1.96 26.05
N ILE A 987 -9.84 -2.22 24.80
CA ILE A 987 -9.03 -3.37 24.39
C ILE A 987 -7.75 -2.84 23.75
N TRP A 988 -6.61 -3.35 24.19
CA TRP A 988 -5.32 -3.05 23.60
C TRP A 988 -4.80 -4.24 22.79
N GLN A 989 -4.67 -4.05 21.48
CA GLN A 989 -3.95 -4.96 20.60
C GLN A 989 -2.51 -4.47 20.40
N ILE A 990 -1.53 -5.37 20.54
CA ILE A 990 -0.10 -5.08 20.32
C ILE A 990 0.61 -6.20 19.55
N GLY A 991 1.36 -5.83 18.51
CA GLY A 991 2.08 -6.80 17.67
C GLY A 991 3.45 -6.33 17.20
N PHE A 992 4.33 -7.30 16.95
CA PHE A 992 5.71 -7.10 16.49
C PHE A 992 5.89 -7.58 15.05
N GLY A 993 6.76 -6.90 14.28
CA GLY A 993 7.04 -7.26 12.88
C GLY A 993 8.49 -7.00 12.51
N SER A 994 8.88 -7.48 11.32
CA SER A 994 10.25 -7.35 10.78
C SER A 994 10.67 -5.91 10.52
N GLY A 995 11.98 -5.65 10.44
CA GLY A 995 12.54 -4.30 10.58
C GLY A 995 12.28 -3.72 11.98
N PHE A 996 11.99 -4.62 12.91
CA PHE A 996 11.53 -4.40 14.28
C PHE A 996 10.54 -3.27 14.47
N LYS A 997 9.30 -3.54 14.05
CA LYS A 997 8.14 -2.66 14.24
C LYS A 997 7.35 -3.13 15.46
N CYS A 998 6.90 -2.19 16.30
CA CYS A 998 5.97 -2.46 17.39
C CYS A 998 4.77 -1.53 17.24
N ASN A 999 3.61 -2.12 16.95
CA ASN A 999 2.39 -1.40 16.61
C ASN A 999 1.28 -1.73 17.60
N SER A 1000 0.40 -0.76 17.83
CA SER A 1000 -0.74 -0.90 18.73
C SER A 1000 -2.02 -0.33 18.14
N ALA A 1001 -3.14 -0.97 18.45
CA ALA A 1001 -4.48 -0.46 18.24
C ALA A 1001 -5.27 -0.50 19.55
N VAL A 1002 -6.01 0.57 19.81
CA VAL A 1002 -6.86 0.69 21.00
C VAL A 1002 -8.31 0.78 20.55
N TRP A 1003 -9.09 -0.18 21.01
CA TRP A 1003 -10.52 -0.29 20.73
C TRP A 1003 -11.33 0.05 21.96
N ARG A 1004 -12.55 0.52 21.75
CA ARG A 1004 -13.57 0.62 22.80
C ARG A 1004 -14.81 -0.14 22.37
N ALA A 1005 -15.25 -1.09 23.18
CA ALA A 1005 -16.50 -1.81 22.98
C ALA A 1005 -17.68 -0.83 23.08
N ILE A 1006 -18.52 -0.78 22.04
CA ILE A 1006 -19.68 0.12 22.02
C ILE A 1006 -20.98 -0.58 22.44
N ARG A 1007 -20.94 -1.91 22.52
CA ARG A 1007 -21.98 -2.78 23.07
C ARG A 1007 -21.31 -3.94 23.81
N ALA A 1008 -22.06 -4.56 24.73
CA ALA A 1008 -21.66 -5.85 25.27
C ALA A 1008 -21.81 -6.92 24.18
N ILE A 1009 -20.91 -7.89 24.17
CA ILE A 1009 -20.94 -9.00 23.22
C ILE A 1009 -21.57 -10.20 23.91
N ASP A 1010 -22.68 -10.69 23.34
CA ASP A 1010 -23.44 -11.84 23.83
C ASP A 1010 -22.93 -13.10 23.12
N PRO A 1011 -22.19 -14.00 23.80
CA PRO A 1011 -21.62 -15.18 23.17
C PRO A 1011 -22.67 -16.03 22.46
N ALA A 1012 -23.89 -16.13 23.00
CA ALA A 1012 -24.96 -16.96 22.42
C ALA A 1012 -25.38 -16.51 21.01
N LYS A 1013 -25.09 -15.27 20.61
CA LYS A 1013 -25.43 -14.70 19.31
C LYS A 1013 -24.23 -14.54 18.39
N GLU A 1014 -23.04 -14.84 18.87
CA GLU A 1014 -21.81 -14.69 18.12
C GLU A 1014 -21.43 -16.00 17.43
N LYS A 1015 -20.90 -15.88 16.20
CA LYS A 1015 -20.29 -16.99 15.47
C LYS A 1015 -18.81 -16.68 15.34
N ASN A 1016 -17.95 -17.37 16.07
CA ASN A 1016 -16.50 -17.16 16.01
C ASN A 1016 -15.77 -18.52 16.14
N PRO A 1017 -14.45 -18.61 15.88
CA PRO A 1017 -13.75 -19.90 15.80
C PRO A 1017 -13.70 -20.68 17.12
N TRP A 1018 -14.02 -20.05 18.25
CA TRP A 1018 -13.99 -20.66 19.57
C TRP A 1018 -15.34 -21.20 20.04
N MET A 1019 -16.47 -20.71 19.51
CA MET A 1019 -17.79 -20.91 20.10
C MET A 1019 -18.20 -22.37 20.34
N GLY A 1020 -17.72 -23.31 19.52
CA GLY A 1020 -18.03 -24.74 19.67
C GLY A 1020 -17.14 -25.50 20.66
N GLU A 1021 -16.11 -24.86 21.22
CA GLU A 1021 -15.11 -25.50 22.09
C GLU A 1021 -14.64 -24.57 23.22
N ILE A 1022 -15.28 -23.41 23.42
CA ILE A 1022 -14.77 -22.38 24.34
C ILE A 1022 -14.82 -22.83 25.81
N ASP A 1023 -15.76 -23.72 26.15
CA ASP A 1023 -15.92 -24.23 27.51
C ASP A 1023 -14.79 -25.17 27.93
N ASP A 1024 -14.04 -25.73 26.96
CA ASP A 1024 -12.85 -26.54 27.20
C ASP A 1024 -11.61 -25.72 27.59
N PHE A 1025 -11.71 -24.37 27.56
CA PHE A 1025 -10.63 -23.45 27.88
C PHE A 1025 -10.92 -22.64 29.16
N PRO A 1026 -9.91 -22.13 29.88
CA PRO A 1026 -8.49 -22.30 29.62
C PRO A 1026 -8.00 -23.70 30.02
N VAL A 1027 -7.01 -24.19 29.28
CA VAL A 1027 -6.28 -25.41 29.63
C VAL A 1027 -4.96 -25.07 30.29
N ARG A 1028 -4.46 -25.98 31.13
CA ARG A 1028 -3.11 -25.84 31.70
C ARG A 1028 -2.07 -26.10 30.61
N VAL A 1029 -1.31 -25.07 30.23
CA VAL A 1029 -0.24 -25.19 29.23
C VAL A 1029 1.09 -25.55 29.92
N PRO A 1030 1.59 -26.80 29.81
CA PRO A 1030 2.84 -27.21 30.45
C PRO A 1030 4.02 -26.42 29.89
N ARG A 1031 5.08 -26.23 30.69
CA ARG A 1031 6.32 -25.54 30.26
C ARG A 1031 7.06 -26.31 29.17
N VAL A 1032 7.06 -27.62 29.30
CA VAL A 1032 7.59 -28.59 28.34
C VAL A 1032 6.54 -29.67 28.24
N ALA A 1033 6.12 -30.02 27.04
CA ALA A 1033 5.30 -31.20 26.81
C ALA A 1033 6.05 -32.16 25.87
N PRO A 1034 6.41 -33.36 26.35
CA PRO A 1034 7.27 -34.29 25.61
C PRO A 1034 6.58 -34.82 24.36
N ILE A 1035 7.36 -35.07 23.31
CA ILE A 1035 6.88 -35.66 22.05
C ILE A 1035 7.51 -37.04 21.89
N VAL A 1036 6.71 -38.04 21.54
CA VAL A 1036 7.16 -39.38 21.12
C VAL A 1036 6.58 -39.61 19.73
N TYR A 1037 7.44 -39.83 18.73
CA TYR A 1037 7.03 -39.89 17.33
C TYR A 1037 7.75 -40.98 16.55
#